data_AF-A0ABD3UW81-F1
#
_entry.id   AF-A0ABD3UW81-F1
#
_cell.length_a   1.000
_cell.length_b   1.000
_cell.length_c   1.000
_cell.angle_alpha   90.00
_cell.angle_beta   90.00
_cell.angle_gamma   90.00
#
_symmetry.space_group_name_H-M   'P 1'
#
loop_
_entity.id
_entity.type
_entity.pdbx_description
1 polymer ?
#
loop_
_entity_poly.entity_id
_entity_poly.type
_entity_poly.pdbx_seq_one_letter_code
_entity_poly.pdbx_strand_id
1 'polypeptide(L)'
;MSKSEAARKLLESLQGDLRTLSSEGKRKYANVKEVAEAVQLKLRTLSSRNEDIMSGLVPASNEIIQPFVLGCETKNPKLIQICLASVQKLISHEAVSMTAANSIINMLWHLMEVGLEELKLLQTAILLLTTNSVVQHESLAKALVLCFRLHFTKDSTTINTAAAIIKQLVSVVFERVLTEDKVPSQALVEEISLEELKTGSKVPPKSLQPCAGDAYLLFQDLCQLVNADQPFWLVGMTEMTRTFGLELLEAILTAFPTIFAQHKEFSFLLKERVCPLVIKLFSPSLKYRQGQPTPASPTPAEKPFFPIVIRLLRIVGTLIQNYYNLLMTECEIFLSLLVKFLEPEKPVWQRCLALEVLHKLSVQPDLIRSFCMSYDMKPHSTKVFRDMVNGVGAFIQSQFVNVPGGPAAQGKTPDVVGTPPSLVGGLPVGGGVSPQPALMYRGVWIPLIMVIPQGQTRPTFSPKYTGVAADYFTFLLSHDKYSLEMLDKVEPPAIPDGYGLSLAFYFLMETVRSVQLLVEGVSVSASQMDGVNKQENVQDDPEREVKEELINSSWCGMLAALSLLVDASTDESATEAVLKSLQIFASLCGRLKMTTPRDAFITAICKSSLPPHYTLTVLNTSQSSQSLQKGHTRSSSQDLQTYGNEAMERSQVVAVGTPLPTASLPIGAHSGPVMLTAKNLQCMRALLSLAHCHGGILDTAWHLVLTTLQHLVWILGLKPSSGGSLVAKQQVNEASNAVITTAVMADMPVLSAVLSRLFESSRYLNDVALHHLIDALCKLSSESMELAYSNREPSLFAVAKLLETGRVNLDRVEILWRPVTSHLLEVSVT
;
A
#
# COMPACT_ATOMS: atom_id res chain seq x y z
N MET A 1 -45.56 -7.60 17.99
CA MET A 1 -46.89 -6.95 17.87
C MET A 1 -47.45 -7.26 16.49
N SER A 2 -48.72 -7.62 16.37
CA SER A 2 -49.39 -7.76 15.07
C SER A 2 -49.38 -6.41 14.34
N LYS A 3 -49.16 -6.37 13.02
CA LYS A 3 -49.20 -5.13 12.20
C LYS A 3 -50.51 -4.33 12.42
N SER A 4 -51.62 -5.02 12.70
CA SER A 4 -52.92 -4.41 13.00
C SER A 4 -52.96 -3.71 14.37
N GLU A 5 -52.26 -4.23 15.38
CA GLU A 5 -52.20 -3.63 16.72
C GLU A 5 -51.34 -2.36 16.73
N ALA A 6 -50.26 -2.34 15.93
CA ALA A 6 -49.44 -1.15 15.73
C ALA A 6 -50.23 -0.02 15.03
N ALA A 7 -51.05 -0.35 14.03
CA ALA A 7 -51.90 0.60 13.33
C ALA A 7 -52.97 1.24 14.25
N ARG A 8 -53.57 0.46 15.17
CA ARG A 8 -54.52 1.00 16.15
C ARG A 8 -53.86 1.97 17.14
N LYS A 9 -52.69 1.62 17.68
CA LYS A 9 -51.94 2.51 18.58
C LYS A 9 -51.51 3.81 17.89
N LEU A 10 -51.13 3.75 16.61
CA LEU A 10 -50.85 4.95 15.82
C LEU A 10 -52.09 5.86 15.72
N LEU A 11 -53.25 5.28 15.43
CA LEU A 11 -54.49 6.03 15.26
C LEU A 11 -54.95 6.70 16.57
N GLU A 12 -54.82 6.01 17.70
CA GLU A 12 -55.07 6.57 19.04
C GLU A 12 -54.11 7.72 19.37
N SER A 13 -52.82 7.55 19.07
CA SER A 13 -51.82 8.61 19.26
C SER A 13 -52.14 9.84 18.40
N LEU A 14 -52.45 9.65 17.12
CA LEU A 14 -52.76 10.77 16.20
C LEU A 14 -54.02 11.52 16.65
N GLN A 15 -55.03 10.83 17.14
CA GLN A 15 -56.21 11.48 17.72
C GLN A 15 -55.90 12.26 18.99
N GLY A 16 -54.93 11.81 19.80
CA GLY A 16 -54.43 12.55 20.97
C GLY A 16 -53.67 13.80 20.57
N ASP A 17 -52.78 13.68 19.57
CA ASP A 17 -51.97 14.78 19.07
C ASP A 17 -52.83 15.86 18.40
N LEU A 18 -53.83 15.47 17.59
CA LEU A 18 -54.81 16.40 16.99
C LEU A 18 -55.69 17.09 18.03
N ARG A 19 -56.05 16.41 19.13
CA ARG A 19 -56.81 17.04 20.24
C ARG A 19 -55.97 18.10 20.94
N THR A 20 -54.69 17.81 21.15
CA THR A 20 -53.74 18.75 21.74
C THR A 20 -53.54 19.96 20.81
N LEU A 21 -53.36 19.71 19.51
CA LEU A 21 -53.25 20.76 18.48
C LEU A 21 -54.48 21.66 18.43
N SER A 22 -55.70 21.09 18.44
CA SER A 22 -56.95 21.85 18.51
C SER A 22 -57.04 22.68 19.79
N SER A 23 -56.65 22.12 20.95
CA SER A 23 -56.73 22.82 22.24
C SER A 23 -55.79 24.03 22.33
N GLU A 24 -54.57 23.91 21.81
CA GLU A 24 -53.57 24.98 21.77
C GLU A 24 -53.90 26.03 20.67
N GLY A 25 -54.54 25.62 19.57
CA GLY A 25 -55.00 26.50 18.49
C GLY A 25 -56.13 27.46 18.89
N LYS A 26 -56.90 27.13 19.95
CA LYS A 26 -58.10 27.89 20.41
C LYS A 26 -57.86 29.37 20.69
N ARG A 27 -56.64 29.79 21.03
CA ARG A 27 -56.37 31.16 21.49
C ARG A 27 -56.05 32.16 20.38
N LYS A 28 -55.56 31.72 19.20
CA LYS A 28 -55.12 32.62 18.11
C LYS A 28 -55.25 32.09 16.67
N TYR A 29 -55.48 30.79 16.44
CA TYR A 29 -55.39 30.19 15.10
C TYR A 29 -56.63 29.34 14.77
N ALA A 30 -57.74 30.01 14.41
CA ALA A 30 -59.03 29.36 14.14
C ALA A 30 -58.98 28.33 13.00
N ASN A 31 -58.27 28.65 11.91
CA ASN A 31 -58.16 27.78 10.73
C ASN A 31 -57.49 26.43 11.07
N VAL A 32 -56.45 26.42 11.92
CA VAL A 32 -55.77 25.17 12.34
C VAL A 32 -56.71 24.28 13.14
N LYS A 33 -57.55 24.90 13.99
CA LYS A 33 -58.52 24.20 14.83
C LYS A 33 -59.60 23.51 13.97
N GLU A 34 -60.21 24.24 13.04
CA GLU A 34 -61.29 23.72 12.19
C GLU A 34 -60.82 22.53 11.34
N VAL A 35 -59.63 22.64 10.73
CA VAL A 35 -59.05 21.56 9.93
C VAL A 35 -58.67 20.36 10.81
N ALA A 36 -58.13 20.59 12.01
CA ALA A 36 -57.81 19.50 12.94
C ALA A 36 -59.05 18.73 13.42
N GLU A 37 -60.17 19.42 13.68
CA GLU A 37 -61.44 18.80 14.07
C GLU A 37 -62.08 18.02 12.91
N ALA A 38 -61.98 18.54 11.68
CA ALA A 38 -62.43 17.84 10.48
C ALA A 38 -61.65 16.53 10.22
N VAL A 39 -60.32 16.57 10.38
CA VAL A 39 -59.45 15.39 10.22
C VAL A 39 -59.68 14.36 11.34
N GLN A 40 -59.94 14.79 12.57
CA GLN A 40 -60.31 13.87 13.66
C GLN A 40 -61.59 13.08 13.33
N LEU A 41 -62.59 13.75 12.74
CA LEU A 41 -63.85 13.11 12.37
C LEU A 41 -63.65 12.10 11.23
N LYS A 42 -62.80 12.43 10.25
CA LYS A 42 -62.40 11.50 9.18
C LYS A 42 -61.62 10.29 9.70
N LEU A 43 -60.68 10.46 10.64
CA LEU A 43 -59.94 9.35 11.25
C LEU A 43 -60.86 8.37 12.00
N ARG A 44 -61.91 8.87 12.66
CA ARG A 44 -62.94 8.01 13.28
C ARG A 44 -63.72 7.21 12.25
N THR A 45 -64.10 7.84 11.13
CA THR A 45 -64.80 7.17 10.02
C THR A 45 -63.91 6.13 9.33
N LEU A 46 -62.61 6.40 9.17
CA LEU A 46 -61.65 5.44 8.60
C LEU A 46 -61.44 4.24 9.53
N SER A 47 -61.42 4.47 10.84
CA SER A 47 -61.31 3.42 11.84
C SER A 47 -62.54 2.49 11.89
N SER A 48 -63.72 2.96 11.47
CA SER A 48 -64.94 2.15 11.46
C SER A 48 -65.22 1.46 10.12
N ARG A 49 -64.65 1.96 9.01
CA ARG A 49 -64.91 1.44 7.65
C ARG A 49 -63.94 0.37 7.15
N ASN A 50 -62.68 0.37 7.60
CA ASN A 50 -61.64 -0.49 7.01
C ASN A 50 -61.19 -1.57 8.00
N GLU A 51 -61.23 -2.84 7.59
CA GLU A 51 -60.67 -3.96 8.38
C GLU A 51 -59.14 -3.88 8.46
N ASP A 52 -58.48 -3.43 7.39
CA ASP A 52 -57.05 -3.11 7.38
C ASP A 52 -56.83 -1.59 7.38
N ILE A 53 -56.58 -1.06 8.58
CA ILE A 53 -56.45 0.38 8.86
C ILE A 53 -55.36 1.03 7.98
N MET A 54 -54.28 0.32 7.68
CA MET A 54 -53.16 0.86 6.90
C MET A 54 -53.52 1.09 5.42
N SER A 55 -54.32 0.19 4.85
CA SER A 55 -54.79 0.30 3.45
C SER A 55 -55.67 1.53 3.21
N GLY A 56 -56.35 2.01 4.24
CA GLY A 56 -57.14 3.25 4.21
C GLY A 56 -56.37 4.51 4.62
N LEU A 57 -55.33 4.39 5.45
CA LEU A 57 -54.55 5.53 5.95
C LEU A 57 -53.62 6.09 4.86
N VAL A 58 -52.97 5.22 4.08
CA VAL A 58 -51.99 5.65 3.05
C VAL A 58 -52.63 6.54 1.98
N PRO A 59 -53.78 6.21 1.37
CA PRO A 59 -54.41 7.08 0.37
C PRO A 59 -54.93 8.41 0.96
N ALA A 60 -55.43 8.39 2.20
CA ALA A 60 -55.95 9.57 2.89
C ALA A 60 -54.86 10.42 3.57
N SER A 61 -53.59 9.98 3.54
CA SER A 61 -52.49 10.59 4.27
C SER A 61 -52.33 12.09 3.96
N ASN A 62 -52.47 12.52 2.71
CA ASN A 62 -52.31 13.94 2.34
C ASN A 62 -53.29 14.86 3.08
N GLU A 63 -54.53 14.43 3.28
CA GLU A 63 -55.53 15.19 4.05
C GLU A 63 -55.25 15.15 5.55
N ILE A 64 -54.76 14.01 6.05
CA ILE A 64 -54.42 13.83 7.48
C ILE A 64 -53.28 14.75 7.89
N ILE A 65 -52.34 15.04 6.99
CA ILE A 65 -51.15 15.84 7.29
C ILE A 65 -51.43 17.35 7.22
N GLN A 66 -52.46 17.77 6.48
CA GLN A 66 -52.84 19.18 6.29
C GLN A 66 -52.94 20.01 7.60
N PRO A 67 -53.60 19.56 8.68
CA PRO A 67 -53.63 20.32 9.95
C PRO A 67 -52.25 20.49 10.56
N PHE A 68 -51.35 19.52 10.39
CA PHE A 68 -49.98 19.62 10.86
C PHE A 68 -49.15 20.61 10.02
N VAL A 69 -49.35 20.63 8.69
CA VAL A 69 -48.73 21.62 7.79
C VAL A 69 -49.13 23.04 8.19
N LEU A 70 -50.43 23.29 8.35
CA LEU A 70 -50.94 24.60 8.79
C LEU A 70 -50.45 24.97 10.20
N GLY A 71 -50.34 23.97 11.10
CA GLY A 71 -49.78 24.16 12.43
C GLY A 71 -48.31 24.62 12.38
N CYS A 72 -47.53 24.10 11.43
CA CYS A 72 -46.15 24.51 11.21
C CYS A 72 -46.02 25.94 10.66
N GLU A 73 -46.99 26.42 9.86
CA GLU A 73 -47.02 27.80 9.35
C GLU A 73 -47.27 28.86 10.43
N THR A 74 -47.79 28.48 11.61
CA THR A 74 -48.08 29.42 12.71
C THR A 74 -46.83 30.06 13.33
N LYS A 75 -45.63 29.55 13.02
CA LYS A 75 -44.32 29.96 13.57
C LYS A 75 -44.19 29.85 15.10
N ASN A 76 -45.14 29.17 15.77
CA ASN A 76 -45.08 28.96 17.20
C ASN A 76 -44.31 27.65 17.51
N PRO A 77 -43.19 27.70 18.25
CA PRO A 77 -42.35 26.53 18.47
C PRO A 77 -43.10 25.38 19.15
N LYS A 78 -43.99 25.66 20.12
CA LYS A 78 -44.76 24.60 20.79
C LYS A 78 -45.68 23.84 19.84
N LEU A 79 -46.33 24.56 18.92
CA LEU A 79 -47.20 23.96 17.91
C LEU A 79 -46.40 23.16 16.88
N ILE A 80 -45.29 23.73 16.40
CA ILE A 80 -44.37 23.07 15.46
C ILE A 80 -43.87 21.74 16.02
N GLN A 81 -43.48 21.69 17.31
CA GLN A 81 -43.00 20.45 17.94
C GLN A 81 -44.06 19.34 17.96
N ILE A 82 -45.31 19.66 18.27
CA ILE A 82 -46.43 18.70 18.27
C ILE A 82 -46.70 18.21 16.84
N CYS A 83 -46.71 19.12 15.87
CA CYS A 83 -46.91 18.80 14.46
C CYS A 83 -45.80 17.89 13.92
N LEU A 84 -44.54 18.24 14.13
CA LEU A 84 -43.40 17.44 13.65
C LEU A 84 -43.36 16.07 14.30
N ALA A 85 -43.62 15.96 15.61
CA ALA A 85 -43.68 14.67 16.29
C ALA A 85 -44.79 13.76 15.71
N SER A 86 -45.95 14.34 15.37
CA SER A 86 -47.06 13.60 14.76
C SER A 86 -46.72 13.13 13.35
N VAL A 87 -46.05 13.98 12.56
CA VAL A 87 -45.56 13.64 11.22
C VAL A 87 -44.51 12.52 11.29
N GLN A 88 -43.57 12.59 12.24
CA GLN A 88 -42.56 11.53 12.44
C GLN A 88 -43.19 10.18 12.79
N LYS A 89 -44.25 10.16 13.60
CA LYS A 89 -45.01 8.92 13.89
C LYS A 89 -45.66 8.35 12.63
N LEU A 90 -46.28 9.18 11.80
CA LEU A 90 -46.86 8.74 10.52
C LEU A 90 -45.82 8.11 9.59
N ILE A 91 -44.64 8.74 9.50
CA ILE A 91 -43.53 8.26 8.67
C ILE A 91 -43.01 6.91 9.17
N SER A 92 -42.80 6.77 10.48
CA SER A 92 -42.24 5.56 11.11
C SER A 92 -43.09 4.31 10.92
N HIS A 93 -44.39 4.50 10.69
CA HIS A 93 -45.34 3.41 10.43
C HIS A 93 -45.59 3.18 8.92
N GLU A 94 -44.80 3.76 8.02
CA GLU A 94 -44.94 3.63 6.56
C GLU A 94 -46.32 4.08 6.02
N ALA A 95 -46.96 5.04 6.70
CA ALA A 95 -48.33 5.44 6.41
C ALA A 95 -48.46 6.68 5.49
N VAL A 96 -47.46 6.92 4.63
CA VAL A 96 -47.31 8.18 3.86
C VAL A 96 -47.34 7.90 2.36
N SER A 97 -48.23 8.57 1.62
CA SER A 97 -48.26 8.51 0.15
C SER A 97 -47.28 9.48 -0.53
N MET A 98 -47.10 9.36 -1.84
CA MET A 98 -46.24 10.25 -2.65
C MET A 98 -46.62 11.72 -2.54
N THR A 99 -47.92 12.03 -2.62
CA THR A 99 -48.43 13.41 -2.53
C THR A 99 -48.24 13.97 -1.12
N ALA A 100 -48.51 13.17 -0.11
CA ALA A 100 -48.26 13.47 1.29
C ALA A 100 -46.77 13.76 1.58
N ALA A 101 -45.86 12.95 1.04
CA ALA A 101 -44.42 13.14 1.21
C ALA A 101 -43.95 14.47 0.60
N ASN A 102 -44.45 14.85 -0.58
CA ASN A 102 -44.15 16.14 -1.20
C ASN A 102 -44.67 17.31 -0.32
N SER A 103 -45.88 17.21 0.22
CA SER A 103 -46.43 18.19 1.16
C SER A 103 -45.56 18.33 2.43
N ILE A 104 -45.08 17.21 2.98
CA ILE A 104 -44.16 17.20 4.13
C ILE A 104 -42.84 17.89 3.77
N ILE A 105 -42.25 17.61 2.61
CA ILE A 105 -40.98 18.23 2.19
C ILE A 105 -41.14 19.74 1.99
N ASN A 106 -42.22 20.20 1.36
CA ASN A 106 -42.48 21.63 1.21
C ASN A 106 -42.70 22.32 2.57
N MET A 107 -43.39 21.65 3.51
CA MET A 107 -43.52 22.14 4.88
C MET A 107 -42.15 22.25 5.58
N LEU A 108 -41.30 21.23 5.49
CA LEU A 108 -39.94 21.26 6.05
C LEU A 108 -39.09 22.37 5.42
N TRP A 109 -39.23 22.60 4.11
CA TRP A 109 -38.56 23.68 3.38
C TRP A 109 -38.93 25.06 3.93
N HIS A 110 -40.23 25.33 4.11
CA HIS A 110 -40.67 26.60 4.70
C HIS A 110 -40.15 26.79 6.13
N LEU A 111 -40.14 25.74 6.95
CA LEU A 111 -39.59 25.82 8.32
C LEU A 111 -38.09 26.10 8.33
N MET A 112 -37.34 25.53 7.37
CA MET A 112 -35.92 25.80 7.20
C MET A 112 -35.67 27.28 6.81
N GLU A 113 -36.44 27.85 5.89
CA GLU A 113 -36.31 29.26 5.49
C GLU A 113 -36.57 30.23 6.66
N VAL A 114 -37.45 29.85 7.59
CA VAL A 114 -37.74 30.64 8.79
C VAL A 114 -36.69 30.42 9.90
N GLY A 115 -35.89 29.36 9.83
CA GLY A 115 -34.83 29.05 10.80
C GLY A 115 -35.35 28.51 12.14
N LEU A 116 -36.43 27.72 12.14
CA LEU A 116 -37.03 27.15 13.35
C LEU A 116 -36.80 25.63 13.45
N GLU A 117 -36.44 25.16 14.65
CA GLU A 117 -36.32 23.73 15.01
C GLU A 117 -35.43 22.91 14.04
N GLU A 118 -34.30 23.48 13.59
CA GLU A 118 -33.39 22.91 12.57
C GLU A 118 -33.04 21.43 12.79
N LEU A 119 -32.74 21.03 14.04
CA LEU A 119 -32.43 19.64 14.39
C LEU A 119 -33.62 18.69 14.17
N LYS A 120 -34.85 19.12 14.46
CA LYS A 120 -36.05 18.30 14.22
C LYS A 120 -36.39 18.21 12.74
N LEU A 121 -36.08 19.25 11.96
CA LEU A 121 -36.22 19.19 10.51
C LEU A 121 -35.31 18.11 9.93
N LEU A 122 -34.04 18.12 10.32
CA LEU A 122 -33.05 17.11 9.95
C LEU A 122 -33.50 15.70 10.34
N GLN A 123 -33.96 15.49 11.57
CA GLN A 123 -34.50 14.20 12.05
C GLN A 123 -35.72 13.73 11.26
N THR A 124 -36.62 14.65 10.87
CA THR A 124 -37.81 14.31 10.09
C THR A 124 -37.45 13.96 8.66
N ALA A 125 -36.52 14.70 8.05
CA ALA A 125 -36.04 14.46 6.69
C ALA A 125 -35.33 13.11 6.57
N ILE A 126 -34.42 12.79 7.49
CA ILE A 126 -33.73 11.49 7.47
C ILE A 126 -34.70 10.33 7.68
N LEU A 127 -35.65 10.46 8.60
CA LEU A 127 -36.65 9.43 8.86
C LEU A 127 -37.51 9.18 7.61
N LEU A 128 -37.94 10.24 6.92
CA LEU A 128 -38.74 10.13 5.69
C LEU A 128 -38.00 9.37 4.59
N LEU A 129 -36.73 9.72 4.38
CA LEU A 129 -35.90 9.16 3.32
C LEU A 129 -35.35 7.77 3.63
N THR A 130 -35.18 7.40 4.89
CA THR A 130 -34.71 6.06 5.27
C THR A 130 -35.83 5.04 5.35
N THR A 131 -37.03 5.46 5.77
CA THR A 131 -38.15 4.53 6.01
C THR A 131 -38.96 4.24 4.74
N ASN A 132 -39.09 5.21 3.83
CA ASN A 132 -39.95 5.08 2.65
C ASN A 132 -39.19 5.35 1.36
N SER A 133 -39.28 4.44 0.38
CA SER A 133 -38.78 4.66 -1.00
C SER A 133 -39.69 5.56 -1.84
N VAL A 134 -40.77 6.06 -1.24
CA VAL A 134 -41.80 6.85 -1.89
C VAL A 134 -41.26 8.20 -2.37
N VAL A 135 -40.23 8.79 -1.73
CA VAL A 135 -39.68 10.08 -2.20
C VAL A 135 -38.70 9.85 -3.37
N GLN A 136 -39.02 10.38 -4.55
CA GLN A 136 -38.21 10.26 -5.78
C GLN A 136 -38.12 11.61 -6.53
N HIS A 137 -37.18 11.74 -7.47
CA HIS A 137 -37.03 12.86 -8.41
C HIS A 137 -36.93 14.23 -7.72
N GLU A 138 -37.69 15.23 -8.16
CA GLU A 138 -37.62 16.62 -7.64
C GLU A 138 -37.89 16.73 -6.13
N SER A 139 -38.76 15.88 -5.58
CA SER A 139 -39.04 15.87 -4.15
C SER A 139 -37.81 15.38 -3.36
N LEU A 140 -37.07 14.40 -3.88
CA LEU A 140 -35.81 13.94 -3.28
C LEU A 140 -34.74 15.03 -3.36
N ALA A 141 -34.61 15.70 -4.52
CA ALA A 141 -33.68 16.81 -4.71
C ALA A 141 -33.91 17.90 -3.65
N LYS A 142 -35.16 18.35 -3.47
CA LYS A 142 -35.52 19.35 -2.47
C LYS A 142 -35.18 18.91 -1.04
N ALA A 143 -35.45 17.64 -0.69
CA ALA A 143 -35.13 17.12 0.63
C ALA A 143 -33.62 17.07 0.91
N LEU A 144 -32.82 16.72 -0.10
CA LEU A 144 -31.35 16.75 -0.01
C LEU A 144 -30.83 18.18 0.11
N VAL A 145 -31.29 19.10 -0.75
CA VAL A 145 -30.89 20.52 -0.71
C VAL A 145 -31.22 21.14 0.66
N LEU A 146 -32.35 20.78 1.26
CA LEU A 146 -32.69 21.20 2.62
C LEU A 146 -31.62 20.78 3.62
N CYS A 147 -31.19 19.52 3.59
CA CYS A 147 -30.17 19.00 4.51
C CYS A 147 -28.81 19.69 4.27
N PHE A 148 -28.43 19.88 3.01
CA PHE A 148 -27.22 20.61 2.66
C PHE A 148 -27.25 22.07 3.10
N ARG A 149 -28.37 22.79 2.94
CA ARG A 149 -28.49 24.18 3.41
C ARG A 149 -28.38 24.28 4.92
N LEU A 150 -28.95 23.32 5.66
CA LEU A 150 -28.80 23.25 7.11
C LEU A 150 -27.36 22.98 7.56
N HIS A 151 -26.53 22.34 6.73
CA HIS A 151 -25.10 22.17 6.99
C HIS A 151 -24.31 23.49 6.93
N PHE A 152 -24.82 24.52 6.27
CA PHE A 152 -24.18 25.85 6.20
C PHE A 152 -24.82 26.88 7.14
N THR A 153 -25.51 26.41 8.18
CA THR A 153 -26.03 27.26 9.26
C THR A 153 -24.92 27.70 10.20
N LYS A 154 -25.24 28.60 11.15
CA LYS A 154 -24.25 29.12 12.12
C LYS A 154 -24.06 28.20 13.33
N ASP A 155 -25.00 27.29 13.59
CA ASP A 155 -24.97 26.47 14.79
C ASP A 155 -24.14 25.19 14.59
N SER A 156 -23.10 25.01 15.40
CA SER A 156 -22.17 23.88 15.26
C SER A 156 -22.85 22.52 15.45
N THR A 157 -23.86 22.42 16.32
CA THR A 157 -24.58 21.15 16.53
C THR A 157 -25.43 20.77 15.32
N THR A 158 -26.12 21.76 14.72
CA THR A 158 -26.83 21.58 13.45
C THR A 158 -25.87 21.21 12.32
N ILE A 159 -24.73 21.90 12.18
CA ILE A 159 -23.73 21.62 11.13
C ILE A 159 -23.24 20.17 11.17
N ASN A 160 -22.83 19.69 12.34
CA ASN A 160 -22.29 18.34 12.53
C ASN A 160 -23.36 17.27 12.33
N THR A 161 -24.57 17.51 12.84
CA THR A 161 -25.71 16.60 12.67
C THR A 161 -26.14 16.53 11.20
N ALA A 162 -26.20 17.68 10.52
CA ALA A 162 -26.50 17.74 9.09
C ALA A 162 -25.44 17.01 8.27
N ALA A 163 -24.14 17.18 8.58
CA ALA A 163 -23.06 16.49 7.88
C ALA A 163 -23.21 14.96 7.96
N ALA A 164 -23.48 14.41 9.15
CA ALA A 164 -23.70 12.98 9.34
C ALA A 164 -24.95 12.49 8.58
N ILE A 165 -26.03 13.25 8.64
CA ILE A 165 -27.28 12.92 7.95
C ILE A 165 -27.09 12.94 6.43
N ILE A 166 -26.39 13.93 5.87
CA ILE A 166 -26.12 14.00 4.43
C ILE A 166 -25.34 12.76 3.98
N LYS A 167 -24.29 12.36 4.70
CA LYS A 167 -23.52 11.14 4.38
C LYS A 167 -24.42 9.89 4.35
N GLN A 168 -25.29 9.77 5.35
CA GLN A 168 -26.25 8.66 5.42
C GLN A 168 -27.28 8.72 4.29
N LEU A 169 -27.85 9.90 3.99
CA LEU A 169 -28.83 10.08 2.93
C LEU A 169 -28.26 9.78 1.55
N VAL A 170 -27.04 10.25 1.27
CA VAL A 170 -26.32 9.91 0.04
C VAL A 170 -26.16 8.39 -0.07
N SER A 171 -25.76 7.72 1.01
CA SER A 171 -25.63 6.25 1.00
C SER A 171 -26.96 5.54 0.75
N VAL A 172 -28.05 6.00 1.38
CA VAL A 172 -29.40 5.47 1.20
C VAL A 172 -29.88 5.60 -0.24
N VAL A 173 -29.57 6.71 -0.92
CA VAL A 173 -29.93 6.88 -2.34
C VAL A 173 -29.28 5.80 -3.20
N PHE A 174 -28.03 5.45 -2.94
CA PHE A 174 -27.33 4.37 -3.67
C PHE A 174 -27.78 2.96 -3.23
N GLU A 175 -28.11 2.75 -1.95
CA GLU A 175 -28.68 1.47 -1.47
C GLU A 175 -30.04 1.16 -2.12
N ARG A 176 -30.84 2.20 -2.41
CA ARG A 176 -32.09 2.06 -3.17
C ARG A 176 -31.84 1.53 -4.57
N VAL A 177 -30.78 1.97 -5.24
CA VAL A 177 -30.37 1.45 -6.57
C VAL A 177 -30.05 -0.04 -6.49
N LEU A 178 -29.27 -0.47 -5.49
CA LEU A 178 -28.97 -1.90 -5.28
C LEU A 178 -30.22 -2.75 -5.03
N THR A 179 -31.26 -2.16 -4.44
CA THR A 179 -32.53 -2.85 -4.19
C THR A 179 -33.38 -2.90 -5.45
N GLU A 180 -33.40 -1.82 -6.24
CA GLU A 180 -34.06 -1.74 -7.55
C GLU A 180 -33.44 -2.70 -8.55
N ASP A 181 -32.10 -2.79 -8.61
CA ASP A 181 -31.36 -3.69 -9.51
C ASP A 181 -31.58 -5.19 -9.22
N LYS A 182 -32.01 -5.55 -8.00
CA LYS A 182 -32.37 -6.94 -7.64
C LYS A 182 -33.72 -7.36 -8.19
N VAL A 183 -34.60 -6.40 -8.50
CA VAL A 183 -35.92 -6.66 -9.06
C VAL A 183 -35.75 -6.73 -10.59
N PRO A 184 -36.03 -7.87 -11.24
CA PRO A 184 -35.91 -7.96 -12.69
C PRO A 184 -36.96 -7.06 -13.37
N SER A 185 -36.57 -5.84 -13.75
CA SER A 185 -37.45 -4.94 -14.49
C SER A 185 -37.55 -5.37 -15.96
N GLN A 186 -38.77 -5.62 -16.43
CA GLN A 186 -39.12 -5.93 -17.82
C GLN A 186 -39.13 -4.69 -18.74
N ALA A 187 -38.56 -3.56 -18.31
CA ALA A 187 -38.54 -2.33 -19.10
C ALA A 187 -37.49 -2.44 -20.20
N LEU A 188 -37.89 -2.15 -21.45
CA LEU A 188 -37.03 -2.07 -22.61
C LEU A 188 -35.88 -1.11 -22.32
N VAL A 189 -34.65 -1.62 -22.22
CA VAL A 189 -33.44 -0.80 -22.14
C VAL A 189 -33.30 -0.10 -23.50
N GLU A 190 -33.78 1.14 -23.59
CA GLU A 190 -33.55 2.00 -24.77
C GLU A 190 -32.03 2.23 -24.96
N GLU A 191 -31.58 2.31 -26.22
CA GLU A 191 -30.16 2.45 -26.55
C GLU A 191 -29.52 3.69 -25.91
N ILE A 192 -28.34 3.51 -25.32
CA ILE A 192 -27.59 4.54 -24.60
C ILE A 192 -26.97 5.53 -25.60
N SER A 193 -27.47 6.77 -25.63
CA SER A 193 -26.82 7.87 -26.36
C SER A 193 -25.74 8.54 -25.50
N LEU A 194 -24.48 8.15 -25.70
CA LEU A 194 -23.32 8.72 -24.99
C LEU A 194 -23.09 10.22 -25.27
N GLU A 195 -23.66 10.77 -26.35
CA GLU A 195 -23.57 12.20 -26.66
C GLU A 195 -24.50 13.05 -25.78
N GLU A 196 -25.66 12.53 -25.39
CA GLU A 196 -26.60 13.21 -24.49
C GLU A 196 -26.07 13.34 -23.06
N LEU A 197 -25.18 12.41 -22.64
CA LEU A 197 -24.56 12.43 -21.31
C LEU A 197 -23.45 13.49 -21.17
N LYS A 198 -22.89 13.99 -22.28
CA LYS A 198 -21.78 14.97 -22.27
C LYS A 198 -22.20 16.38 -21.84
N THR A 199 -23.40 16.82 -22.22
CA THR A 199 -23.88 18.18 -21.98
C THR A 199 -24.38 18.41 -20.54
N GLY A 200 -24.64 17.34 -19.79
CA GLY A 200 -25.25 17.40 -18.47
C GLY A 200 -26.73 17.77 -18.56
N SER A 201 -27.59 17.07 -17.83
CA SER A 201 -29.04 17.26 -17.88
C SER A 201 -29.65 17.38 -16.49
N LYS A 202 -30.80 18.06 -16.43
CA LYS A 202 -31.69 18.07 -15.25
C LYS A 202 -32.58 16.84 -15.18
N VAL A 203 -32.68 16.09 -16.29
CA VAL A 203 -33.54 14.92 -16.44
C VAL A 203 -32.66 13.68 -16.43
N PRO A 204 -33.04 12.62 -15.69
CA PRO A 204 -32.26 11.40 -15.66
C PRO A 204 -32.23 10.75 -17.06
N PRO A 205 -31.14 10.05 -17.43
CA PRO A 205 -31.09 9.26 -18.65
C PRO A 205 -32.27 8.29 -18.73
N LYS A 206 -32.97 8.24 -19.86
CA LYS A 206 -34.15 7.38 -20.05
C LYS A 206 -33.83 5.88 -19.97
N SER A 207 -32.56 5.51 -20.11
CA SER A 207 -32.05 4.15 -19.94
C SER A 207 -32.04 3.68 -18.48
N LEU A 208 -32.05 4.60 -17.52
CA LEU A 208 -31.95 4.27 -16.09
C LEU A 208 -33.33 4.16 -15.44
N GLN A 209 -33.43 3.24 -14.47
CA GLN A 209 -34.59 3.13 -13.59
C GLN A 209 -34.71 4.36 -12.68
N PRO A 210 -35.89 4.65 -12.08
CA PRO A 210 -36.11 5.85 -11.30
C PRO A 210 -35.11 6.08 -10.16
N CYS A 211 -34.77 5.06 -9.37
CA CYS A 211 -33.80 5.24 -8.28
C CYS A 211 -32.37 5.36 -8.81
N ALA A 212 -32.02 4.62 -9.87
CA ALA A 212 -30.74 4.74 -10.56
C ALA A 212 -30.54 6.13 -11.18
N GLY A 213 -31.61 6.73 -11.74
CA GLY A 213 -31.62 8.08 -12.29
C GLY A 213 -31.40 9.15 -11.23
N ASP A 214 -32.05 9.04 -10.07
CA ASP A 214 -31.84 9.93 -8.93
C ASP A 214 -30.38 9.87 -8.42
N ALA A 215 -29.81 8.66 -8.30
CA ALA A 215 -28.42 8.48 -7.90
C ALA A 215 -27.43 9.05 -8.93
N TYR A 216 -27.72 8.90 -10.23
CA TYR A 216 -26.92 9.45 -11.32
C TYR A 216 -26.87 10.98 -11.26
N LEU A 217 -28.03 11.64 -11.12
CA LEU A 217 -28.12 13.10 -11.02
C LEU A 217 -27.45 13.63 -9.76
N LEU A 218 -27.62 12.96 -8.63
CA LEU A 218 -26.91 13.29 -7.38
C LEU A 218 -25.40 13.23 -7.57
N PHE A 219 -24.88 12.15 -8.15
CA PHE A 219 -23.44 11.98 -8.36
C PHE A 219 -22.87 13.02 -9.34
N GLN A 220 -23.59 13.31 -10.43
CA GLN A 220 -23.24 14.35 -11.39
C GLN A 220 -23.11 15.72 -10.69
N ASP A 221 -24.12 16.11 -9.90
CA ASP A 221 -24.14 17.40 -9.24
C ASP A 221 -23.10 17.50 -8.12
N LEU A 222 -22.80 16.40 -7.40
CA LEU A 222 -21.69 16.39 -6.44
C LEU A 222 -20.36 16.68 -7.14
N CYS A 223 -20.11 16.11 -8.33
CA CYS A 223 -18.91 16.41 -9.10
C CYS A 223 -18.85 17.89 -9.53
N GLN A 224 -19.97 18.47 -9.97
CA GLN A 224 -20.06 19.89 -10.34
C GLN A 224 -19.81 20.82 -9.13
N LEU A 225 -20.47 20.52 -8.01
CA LEU A 225 -20.34 21.31 -6.79
C LEU A 225 -18.90 21.29 -6.25
N VAL A 226 -18.18 20.16 -6.32
CA VAL A 226 -16.75 20.09 -5.96
C VAL A 226 -15.89 20.94 -6.92
N ASN A 227 -16.25 20.98 -8.21
CA ASN A 227 -15.59 21.83 -9.20
C ASN A 227 -15.91 23.34 -9.05
N ALA A 228 -16.81 23.70 -8.12
CA ALA A 228 -17.40 25.03 -7.94
C ALA A 228 -18.26 25.51 -9.13
N ASP A 229 -18.85 24.57 -9.86
CA ASP A 229 -19.85 24.82 -10.89
C ASP A 229 -21.27 24.69 -10.30
N GLN A 230 -22.28 25.24 -11.00
CA GLN A 230 -23.67 25.16 -10.55
C GLN A 230 -24.26 23.75 -10.79
N PRO A 231 -25.00 23.19 -9.81
CA PRO A 231 -25.67 21.91 -9.98
C PRO A 231 -26.88 22.02 -10.91
N PHE A 232 -27.21 20.94 -11.60
CA PHE A 232 -28.35 20.89 -12.52
C PHE A 232 -29.66 20.51 -11.81
N TRP A 233 -29.61 19.54 -10.89
CA TRP A 233 -30.74 18.91 -10.21
C TRP A 233 -30.93 19.42 -8.77
N LEU A 234 -29.84 19.65 -8.02
CA LEU A 234 -29.84 20.21 -6.66
C LEU A 234 -30.04 21.74 -6.67
N VAL A 235 -31.16 22.19 -7.23
CA VAL A 235 -31.51 23.61 -7.36
C VAL A 235 -31.66 24.25 -5.99
N GLY A 236 -30.94 25.35 -5.74
CA GLY A 236 -30.96 26.09 -4.48
C GLY A 236 -29.72 25.90 -3.60
N MET A 237 -28.78 25.05 -4.03
CA MET A 237 -27.43 24.98 -3.49
C MET A 237 -26.57 26.13 -4.03
N THR A 238 -25.98 26.90 -3.13
CA THR A 238 -25.14 28.06 -3.48
C THR A 238 -23.67 27.85 -3.17
N GLU A 239 -23.35 27.11 -2.10
CA GLU A 239 -21.98 26.90 -1.64
C GLU A 239 -21.82 25.47 -1.13
N MET A 240 -20.69 24.83 -1.47
CA MET A 240 -20.25 23.57 -0.90
C MET A 240 -18.75 23.61 -0.69
N THR A 241 -18.28 23.17 0.48
CA THR A 241 -16.84 23.03 0.74
C THR A 241 -16.29 21.85 -0.05
N ARG A 242 -15.16 22.05 -0.73
CA ARG A 242 -14.51 20.99 -1.51
C ARG A 242 -14.15 19.78 -0.66
N THR A 243 -13.73 20.00 0.59
CA THR A 243 -13.38 18.94 1.53
C THR A 243 -14.58 18.03 1.80
N PHE A 244 -15.75 18.59 2.08
CA PHE A 244 -16.96 17.81 2.34
C PHE A 244 -17.43 17.07 1.08
N GLY A 245 -17.44 17.74 -0.08
CA GLY A 245 -17.83 17.08 -1.33
C GLY A 245 -16.90 15.95 -1.75
N LEU A 246 -15.58 16.12 -1.62
CA LEU A 246 -14.62 15.05 -1.87
C LEU A 246 -14.82 13.86 -0.92
N GLU A 247 -15.17 14.12 0.33
CA GLU A 247 -15.46 13.06 1.30
C GLU A 247 -16.75 12.28 0.95
N LEU A 248 -17.78 12.97 0.44
CA LEU A 248 -18.97 12.31 -0.09
C LEU A 248 -18.66 11.48 -1.34
N LEU A 249 -17.87 12.02 -2.28
CA LEU A 249 -17.44 11.28 -3.47
C LEU A 249 -16.66 10.02 -3.08
N GLU A 250 -15.71 10.14 -2.16
CA GLU A 250 -14.94 9.01 -1.66
C GLU A 250 -15.83 7.95 -1.01
N ALA A 251 -16.78 8.35 -0.17
CA ALA A 251 -17.72 7.43 0.49
C ALA A 251 -18.55 6.64 -0.52
N ILE A 252 -19.08 7.31 -1.56
CA ILE A 252 -19.85 6.66 -2.64
C ILE A 252 -18.97 5.67 -3.41
N LEU A 253 -17.78 6.10 -3.85
CA LEU A 253 -16.87 5.30 -4.66
C LEU A 253 -16.34 4.08 -3.91
N THR A 254 -16.20 4.18 -2.60
CA THR A 254 -15.73 3.07 -1.74
C THR A 254 -16.85 2.09 -1.43
N ALA A 255 -18.06 2.58 -1.12
CA ALA A 255 -19.17 1.74 -0.68
C ALA A 255 -19.90 1.01 -1.81
N PHE A 256 -19.94 1.57 -3.03
CA PHE A 256 -20.82 1.09 -4.10
C PHE A 256 -20.13 0.73 -5.44
N PRO A 257 -19.01 -0.02 -5.45
CA PRO A 257 -18.29 -0.32 -6.70
C PRO A 257 -19.10 -1.11 -7.73
N THR A 258 -20.06 -1.92 -7.29
CA THR A 258 -20.90 -2.74 -8.18
C THR A 258 -21.80 -1.90 -9.09
N ILE A 259 -22.32 -0.77 -8.61
CA ILE A 259 -23.22 0.10 -9.38
C ILE A 259 -22.48 0.67 -10.59
N PHE A 260 -21.27 1.19 -10.36
CA PHE A 260 -20.43 1.76 -11.41
C PHE A 260 -19.94 0.72 -12.43
N ALA A 261 -19.81 -0.55 -12.02
CA ALA A 261 -19.42 -1.64 -12.91
C ALA A 261 -20.58 -2.17 -13.76
N GLN A 262 -21.81 -2.17 -13.23
CA GLN A 262 -23.00 -2.67 -13.93
C GLN A 262 -23.59 -1.64 -14.90
N HIS A 263 -23.67 -0.37 -14.47
CA HIS A 263 -24.30 0.70 -15.24
C HIS A 263 -23.26 1.51 -16.03
N LYS A 264 -23.42 1.57 -17.36
CA LYS A 264 -22.45 2.23 -18.27
C LYS A 264 -22.44 3.76 -18.10
N GLU A 265 -23.57 4.34 -17.70
CA GLU A 265 -23.77 5.75 -17.43
C GLU A 265 -22.89 6.21 -16.25
N PHE A 266 -22.83 5.41 -15.18
CA PHE A 266 -21.96 5.68 -14.03
C PHE A 266 -20.48 5.53 -14.40
N SER A 267 -20.13 4.51 -15.21
CA SER A 267 -18.78 4.38 -15.79
C SER A 267 -18.37 5.60 -16.62
N PHE A 268 -19.30 6.21 -17.36
CA PHE A 268 -19.06 7.44 -18.11
C PHE A 268 -18.76 8.63 -17.18
N LEU A 269 -19.53 8.81 -16.09
CA LEU A 269 -19.26 9.87 -15.11
C LEU A 269 -17.88 9.73 -14.45
N LEU A 270 -17.43 8.50 -14.17
CA LEU A 270 -16.08 8.27 -13.66
C LEU A 270 -15.02 8.82 -14.63
N LYS A 271 -15.12 8.47 -15.91
CA LYS A 271 -14.15 8.84 -16.95
C LYS A 271 -14.16 10.33 -17.27
N GLU A 272 -15.32 10.92 -17.51
CA GLU A 272 -15.44 12.27 -18.06
C GLU A 272 -15.58 13.36 -16.99
N ARG A 273 -15.96 13.02 -15.76
CA ARG A 273 -16.15 14.00 -14.67
C ARG A 273 -15.19 13.77 -13.52
N VAL A 274 -15.16 12.58 -12.92
CA VAL A 274 -14.36 12.31 -11.71
C VAL A 274 -12.87 12.35 -12.01
N CYS A 275 -12.38 11.63 -13.02
CA CYS A 275 -10.96 11.59 -13.33
C CYS A 275 -10.38 12.98 -13.68
N PRO A 276 -10.99 13.77 -14.59
CA PRO A 276 -10.55 15.13 -14.87
C PRO A 276 -10.64 16.06 -13.66
N LEU A 277 -11.67 15.91 -12.82
CA LEU A 277 -11.81 16.68 -11.58
C LEU A 277 -10.65 16.42 -10.63
N VAL A 278 -10.30 15.15 -10.40
CA VAL A 278 -9.18 14.77 -9.53
C VAL A 278 -7.86 15.32 -10.08
N ILE A 279 -7.60 15.18 -11.39
CA ILE A 279 -6.39 15.72 -12.04
C ILE A 279 -6.33 17.25 -11.91
N LYS A 280 -7.45 17.94 -12.16
CA LYS A 280 -7.56 19.40 -12.04
C LYS A 280 -7.30 19.88 -10.62
N LEU A 281 -7.79 19.17 -9.60
CA LEU A 281 -7.62 19.54 -8.19
C LEU A 281 -6.22 19.27 -7.65
N PHE A 282 -5.46 18.34 -8.26
CA PHE A 282 -4.03 18.18 -7.97
C PHE A 282 -3.15 19.24 -8.65
N SER A 283 -3.64 19.91 -9.70
CA SER A 283 -2.89 20.96 -10.37
C SER A 283 -2.76 22.20 -9.47
N PRO A 284 -1.54 22.73 -9.23
CA PRO A 284 -1.31 23.89 -8.36
C PRO A 284 -2.01 25.18 -8.80
N SER A 285 -2.60 25.23 -10.00
CA SER A 285 -3.11 26.47 -10.62
C SER A 285 -4.52 26.91 -10.21
N LEU A 286 -5.14 26.27 -9.21
CA LEU A 286 -6.49 26.63 -8.80
C LEU A 286 -6.47 27.85 -7.85
N LYS A 287 -6.35 29.04 -8.46
CA LYS A 287 -6.49 30.36 -7.81
C LYS A 287 -7.51 30.28 -6.67
N TYR A 288 -7.05 30.46 -5.43
CA TYR A 288 -7.90 30.50 -4.24
C TYR A 288 -8.72 31.81 -4.28
N ARG A 289 -9.81 31.83 -5.06
CA ARG A 289 -10.74 32.96 -5.13
C ARG A 289 -11.70 32.89 -3.93
N GLN A 290 -11.19 33.26 -2.77
CA GLN A 290 -12.01 33.83 -1.69
C GLN A 290 -11.38 35.15 -1.24
N GLY A 291 -11.70 36.23 -1.97
CA GLY A 291 -11.93 37.54 -1.36
C GLY A 291 -10.80 38.39 -0.76
N GLN A 292 -9.50 38.08 -0.94
CA GLN A 292 -8.42 39.01 -0.53
C GLN A 292 -7.72 39.68 -1.73
N PRO A 293 -7.42 40.99 -1.66
CA PRO A 293 -6.71 41.70 -2.72
C PRO A 293 -5.28 41.16 -2.85
N THR A 294 -4.85 40.99 -4.10
CA THR A 294 -3.53 40.49 -4.51
C THR A 294 -2.39 41.29 -3.88
N PRO A 295 -1.40 40.67 -3.22
CA PRO A 295 -0.13 41.34 -2.95
C PRO A 295 0.73 41.36 -4.23
N ALA A 296 1.31 42.52 -4.52
CA ALA A 296 2.27 42.72 -5.60
C ALA A 296 3.66 42.18 -5.19
N SER A 297 3.87 40.87 -5.30
CA SER A 297 5.21 40.25 -5.33
C SER A 297 5.12 38.81 -5.84
N PRO A 298 6.17 38.26 -6.51
CA PRO A 298 6.18 36.86 -6.89
C PRO A 298 6.32 36.02 -5.62
N THR A 299 5.20 35.51 -5.12
CA THR A 299 5.17 34.66 -3.92
C THR A 299 5.69 33.25 -4.27
N PRO A 300 6.41 32.59 -3.35
CA PRO A 300 6.93 31.25 -3.55
C PRO A 300 5.78 30.25 -3.73
N ALA A 301 5.93 29.31 -4.67
CA ALA A 301 4.97 28.28 -5.09
C ALA A 301 3.88 27.97 -4.03
N GLU A 302 2.63 28.27 -4.36
CA GLU A 302 1.47 28.05 -3.49
C GLU A 302 1.47 26.61 -2.95
N LYS A 303 1.59 26.47 -1.63
CA LYS A 303 1.70 25.16 -0.96
C LYS A 303 0.39 24.36 -1.16
N PRO A 304 0.48 23.04 -1.42
CA PRO A 304 -0.71 22.20 -1.57
C PRO A 304 -1.55 22.18 -0.27
N PHE A 305 -2.87 22.34 -0.41
CA PHE A 305 -3.79 22.36 0.73
C PHE A 305 -4.03 20.94 1.25
N PHE A 306 -3.47 20.65 2.43
CA PHE A 306 -3.42 19.32 3.03
C PHE A 306 -4.78 18.58 3.07
N PRO A 307 -5.89 19.19 3.55
CA PRO A 307 -7.19 18.51 3.64
C PRO A 307 -7.81 18.09 2.31
N ILE A 308 -7.43 18.75 1.21
CA ILE A 308 -7.87 18.38 -0.15
C ILE A 308 -6.98 17.26 -0.68
N VAL A 309 -5.65 17.40 -0.57
CA VAL A 309 -4.71 16.40 -1.11
C VAL A 309 -4.89 15.02 -0.49
N ILE A 310 -5.11 14.93 0.82
CA ILE A 310 -5.38 13.65 1.50
C ILE A 310 -6.63 12.96 0.93
N ARG A 311 -7.73 13.70 0.75
CA ARG A 311 -8.99 13.18 0.20
C ARG A 311 -8.83 12.78 -1.26
N LEU A 312 -8.11 13.58 -2.05
CA LEU A 312 -7.81 13.23 -3.44
C LEU A 312 -6.97 11.96 -3.54
N LEU A 313 -5.94 11.78 -2.70
CA LEU A 313 -5.11 10.57 -2.68
C LEU A 313 -5.92 9.33 -2.27
N ARG A 314 -6.87 9.46 -1.34
CA ARG A 314 -7.82 8.39 -0.98
C ARG A 314 -8.73 8.01 -2.14
N ILE A 315 -9.27 9.01 -2.84
CA ILE A 315 -10.07 8.79 -4.06
C ILE A 315 -9.23 8.10 -5.12
N VAL A 316 -8.00 8.56 -5.39
CA VAL A 316 -7.08 7.91 -6.34
C VAL A 316 -6.82 6.46 -5.97
N GLY A 317 -6.51 6.17 -4.70
CA GLY A 317 -6.32 4.80 -4.22
C GLY A 317 -7.56 3.93 -4.46
N THR A 318 -8.75 4.46 -4.18
CA THR A 318 -10.04 3.76 -4.41
C THR A 318 -10.31 3.54 -5.90
N LEU A 319 -10.03 4.54 -6.75
CA LEU A 319 -10.17 4.45 -8.22
C LEU A 319 -9.30 3.34 -8.80
N ILE A 320 -8.04 3.27 -8.36
CA ILE A 320 -7.10 2.26 -8.85
C ILE A 320 -7.47 0.86 -8.31
N GLN A 321 -7.87 0.72 -7.04
CA GLN A 321 -8.19 -0.59 -6.47
C GLN A 321 -9.49 -1.20 -7.01
N ASN A 322 -10.56 -0.41 -7.10
CA ASN A 322 -11.89 -0.93 -7.40
C ASN A 322 -12.29 -0.80 -8.88
N TYR A 323 -11.70 0.16 -9.61
CA TYR A 323 -12.15 0.54 -10.97
C TYR A 323 -11.08 0.40 -12.05
N TYR A 324 -9.97 -0.28 -11.77
CA TYR A 324 -8.85 -0.47 -12.69
C TYR A 324 -9.28 -0.93 -14.09
N ASN A 325 -10.08 -2.00 -14.17
CA ASN A 325 -10.50 -2.61 -15.43
C ASN A 325 -11.31 -1.64 -16.33
N LEU A 326 -11.96 -0.64 -15.73
CA LEU A 326 -12.74 0.37 -16.45
C LEU A 326 -11.88 1.57 -16.85
N LEU A 327 -10.89 1.95 -16.02
CA LEU A 327 -10.14 3.21 -16.07
C LEU A 327 -8.64 3.01 -16.40
N MET A 328 -8.31 2.08 -17.31
CA MET A 328 -6.90 1.75 -17.60
C MET A 328 -6.06 2.98 -18.00
N THR A 329 -6.57 3.88 -18.84
CA THR A 329 -5.83 5.06 -19.30
C THR A 329 -5.64 6.10 -18.20
N GLU A 330 -6.65 6.29 -17.37
CA GLU A 330 -6.66 7.27 -16.29
C GLU A 330 -5.82 6.79 -15.10
N CYS A 331 -5.85 5.48 -14.81
CA CYS A 331 -4.98 4.85 -13.82
C CYS A 331 -3.50 4.99 -14.19
N GLU A 332 -3.13 4.94 -15.48
CA GLU A 332 -1.75 5.19 -15.93
C GLU A 332 -1.29 6.61 -15.52
N ILE A 333 -2.16 7.61 -15.71
CA ILE A 333 -1.90 9.00 -15.33
C ILE A 333 -1.79 9.12 -13.80
N PHE A 334 -2.70 8.50 -13.05
CA PHE A 334 -2.67 8.57 -11.59
C PHE A 334 -1.45 7.88 -10.97
N LEU A 335 -1.06 6.71 -11.48
CA LEU A 335 0.13 6.00 -11.02
C LEU A 335 1.39 6.81 -11.32
N SER A 336 1.49 7.38 -12.53
CA SER A 336 2.58 8.30 -12.90
C SER A 336 2.62 9.55 -12.01
N LEU A 337 1.45 10.07 -11.61
CA LEU A 337 1.34 11.21 -10.71
C LEU A 337 1.81 10.86 -9.29
N LEU A 338 1.45 9.67 -8.77
CA LEU A 338 1.91 9.18 -7.47
C LEU A 338 3.43 9.04 -7.42
N VAL A 339 4.06 8.51 -8.48
CA VAL A 339 5.52 8.43 -8.58
C VAL A 339 6.16 9.83 -8.58
N LYS A 340 5.59 10.79 -9.33
CA LYS A 340 6.06 12.20 -9.31
C LYS A 340 5.91 12.85 -7.93
N PHE A 341 4.96 12.43 -7.11
CA PHE A 341 4.83 12.94 -5.74
C PHE A 341 5.93 12.45 -4.79
N LEU A 342 6.77 11.48 -5.18
CA LEU A 342 7.91 11.02 -4.39
C LEU A 342 9.16 11.91 -4.55
N GLU A 343 9.17 12.81 -5.54
CA GLU A 343 10.29 13.72 -5.83
C GLU A 343 10.65 14.60 -4.62
N PRO A 344 11.94 14.95 -4.44
CA PRO A 344 12.42 15.68 -3.26
C PRO A 344 11.89 17.13 -3.17
N GLU A 345 11.38 17.69 -4.27
CA GLU A 345 10.78 19.04 -4.31
C GLU A 345 9.44 19.13 -3.59
N LYS A 346 8.76 17.99 -3.39
CA LYS A 346 7.44 17.94 -2.74
C LYS A 346 7.59 17.93 -1.22
N PRO A 347 6.61 18.48 -0.47
CA PRO A 347 6.67 18.45 0.98
C PRO A 347 6.66 17.01 1.51
N VAL A 348 7.41 16.75 2.58
CA VAL A 348 7.63 15.40 3.15
C VAL A 348 6.30 14.67 3.42
N TRP A 349 5.28 15.39 3.89
CA TRP A 349 3.97 14.79 4.14
C TRP A 349 3.25 14.31 2.88
N GLN A 350 3.38 15.03 1.77
CA GLN A 350 2.79 14.61 0.50
C GLN A 350 3.52 13.38 -0.05
N ARG A 351 4.85 13.36 0.08
CA ARG A 351 5.67 12.21 -0.30
C ARG A 351 5.30 10.95 0.50
N CYS A 352 5.11 11.09 1.82
CA CYS A 352 4.68 9.98 2.68
C CYS A 352 3.28 9.48 2.34
N LEU A 353 2.31 10.38 2.12
CA LEU A 353 0.95 9.99 1.72
C LEU A 353 0.92 9.26 0.36
N ALA A 354 1.67 9.74 -0.63
CA ALA A 354 1.78 9.07 -1.92
C ALA A 354 2.37 7.66 -1.76
N LEU A 355 3.39 7.53 -0.90
CA LEU A 355 4.02 6.25 -0.59
C LEU A 355 3.08 5.29 0.16
N GLU A 356 2.22 5.78 1.06
CA GLU A 356 1.17 4.98 1.70
C GLU A 356 0.22 4.39 0.65
N VAL A 357 -0.22 5.20 -0.33
CA VAL A 357 -1.08 4.71 -1.42
C VAL A 357 -0.33 3.65 -2.25
N LEU A 358 0.91 3.91 -2.66
CA LEU A 358 1.71 2.94 -3.42
C LEU A 358 1.93 1.63 -2.67
N HIS A 359 2.17 1.70 -1.35
CA HIS A 359 2.24 0.52 -0.47
C HIS A 359 0.94 -0.27 -0.45
N LYS A 360 -0.23 0.39 -0.32
CA LYS A 360 -1.52 -0.31 -0.38
C LYS A 360 -1.75 -1.02 -1.71
N LEU A 361 -1.25 -0.45 -2.82
CA LEU A 361 -1.36 -1.05 -4.15
C LEU A 361 -0.38 -2.23 -4.31
N SER A 362 0.82 -2.18 -3.73
CA SER A 362 1.81 -3.26 -3.85
C SER A 362 1.48 -4.51 -3.04
N VAL A 363 0.65 -4.39 -2.01
CA VAL A 363 0.16 -5.53 -1.21
C VAL A 363 -0.79 -6.45 -2.00
N GLN A 364 -1.44 -5.93 -3.05
CA GLN A 364 -2.40 -6.69 -3.88
C GLN A 364 -1.69 -7.28 -5.13
N PRO A 365 -1.43 -8.60 -5.18
CA PRO A 365 -0.66 -9.19 -6.29
C PRO A 365 -1.40 -9.10 -7.63
N ASP A 366 -2.72 -9.31 -7.64
CA ASP A 366 -3.52 -9.27 -8.87
C ASP A 366 -3.45 -7.91 -9.57
N LEU A 367 -3.38 -6.82 -8.80
CA LEU A 367 -3.27 -5.48 -9.33
C LEU A 367 -1.89 -5.23 -9.97
N ILE A 368 -0.80 -5.71 -9.35
CA ILE A 368 0.54 -5.67 -9.95
C ILE A 368 0.57 -6.46 -11.26
N ARG A 369 -0.05 -7.64 -11.29
CA ARG A 369 -0.17 -8.44 -12.53
C ARG A 369 -0.90 -7.63 -13.61
N SER A 370 -2.01 -7.00 -13.26
CA SER A 370 -2.79 -6.17 -14.17
C SER A 370 -1.98 -4.97 -14.70
N PHE A 371 -1.19 -4.29 -13.86
CA PHE A 371 -0.31 -3.20 -14.27
C PHE A 371 0.73 -3.66 -15.29
N CYS A 372 1.38 -4.80 -15.02
CA CYS A 372 2.38 -5.35 -15.93
C CYS A 372 1.78 -5.73 -17.29
N MET A 373 0.64 -6.43 -17.29
CA MET A 373 -0.05 -6.82 -18.52
C MET A 373 -0.56 -5.63 -19.34
N SER A 374 -1.03 -4.58 -18.67
CA SER A 374 -1.71 -3.47 -19.35
C SER A 374 -0.75 -2.37 -19.83
N TYR A 375 0.39 -2.20 -19.15
CA TYR A 375 1.34 -1.11 -19.40
C TYR A 375 2.73 -1.66 -19.73
N ASP A 376 3.36 -2.39 -18.81
CA ASP A 376 4.78 -2.75 -18.93
C ASP A 376 5.05 -3.76 -20.06
N MET A 377 4.09 -4.57 -20.48
CA MET A 377 4.23 -5.41 -21.68
C MET A 377 4.11 -4.63 -23.00
N LYS A 378 3.50 -3.44 -23.01
CA LYS A 378 3.30 -2.66 -24.25
C LYS A 378 4.55 -1.84 -24.58
N PRO A 379 5.06 -1.86 -25.83
CA PRO A 379 6.33 -1.24 -26.18
C PRO A 379 6.32 0.29 -26.11
N HIS A 380 5.16 0.92 -26.34
CA HIS A 380 5.01 2.39 -26.40
C HIS A 380 4.26 2.99 -25.20
N SER A 381 3.92 2.18 -24.19
CA SER A 381 3.26 2.66 -22.96
C SER A 381 4.30 2.98 -21.88
N THR A 382 3.92 3.79 -20.89
CA THR A 382 4.77 4.01 -19.73
C THR A 382 4.96 2.70 -18.97
N LYS A 383 6.15 2.48 -18.41
CA LYS A 383 6.45 1.25 -17.67
C LYS A 383 6.15 1.51 -16.20
N VAL A 384 4.86 1.54 -15.89
CA VAL A 384 4.32 1.99 -14.61
C VAL A 384 4.88 1.20 -13.43
N PHE A 385 4.96 -0.14 -13.54
CA PHE A 385 5.47 -0.95 -12.44
C PHE A 385 6.96 -0.72 -12.22
N ARG A 386 7.75 -0.63 -13.30
CA ARG A 386 9.16 -0.23 -13.24
C ARG A 386 9.36 1.14 -12.61
N ASP A 387 8.59 2.13 -13.04
CA ASP A 387 8.72 3.51 -12.57
C ASP A 387 8.31 3.64 -11.09
N MET A 388 7.34 2.83 -10.63
CA MET A 388 6.97 2.73 -9.21
C MET A 388 8.13 2.21 -8.36
N VAL A 389 8.73 1.08 -8.73
CA VAL A 389 9.86 0.49 -7.98
C VAL A 389 11.08 1.42 -8.00
N ASN A 390 11.40 2.00 -9.16
CA ASN A 390 12.50 2.95 -9.30
C ASN A 390 12.25 4.25 -8.52
N GLY A 391 11.01 4.75 -8.52
CA GLY A 391 10.61 5.95 -7.78
C GLY A 391 10.78 5.78 -6.27
N VAL A 392 10.40 4.62 -5.73
CA VAL A 392 10.62 4.31 -4.30
C VAL A 392 12.11 4.11 -4.01
N GLY A 393 12.87 3.46 -4.90
CA GLY A 393 14.33 3.37 -4.77
C GLY A 393 15.02 4.73 -4.74
N ALA A 394 14.63 5.64 -5.64
CA ALA A 394 15.12 7.01 -5.68
C ALA A 394 14.69 7.81 -4.43
N PHE A 395 13.48 7.57 -3.91
CA PHE A 395 13.03 8.15 -2.64
C PHE A 395 13.97 7.74 -1.50
N ILE A 396 14.28 6.44 -1.36
CA ILE A 396 15.21 5.93 -0.32
C ILE A 396 16.58 6.60 -0.46
N GLN A 397 17.13 6.66 -1.67
CA GLN A 397 18.41 7.33 -1.94
C GLN A 397 18.38 8.80 -1.53
N SER A 398 17.31 9.51 -1.85
CA SER A 398 17.16 10.94 -1.53
C SER A 398 17.16 11.22 -0.02
N GLN A 399 16.70 10.28 0.81
CA GLN A 399 16.71 10.43 2.27
C GLN A 399 18.12 10.42 2.86
N PHE A 400 19.08 9.75 2.22
CA PHE A 400 20.47 9.68 2.68
C PHE A 400 21.40 10.72 2.05
N VAL A 401 20.98 11.40 0.97
CA VAL A 401 21.79 12.42 0.28
C VAL A 401 21.48 13.84 0.78
N ASN A 402 20.26 14.07 1.27
CA ASN A 402 19.86 15.37 1.81
C ASN A 402 20.40 15.59 3.23
N VAL A 403 21.68 15.94 3.33
CA VAL A 403 22.23 16.57 4.54
C VAL A 403 21.76 18.03 4.55
N PRO A 404 20.96 18.48 5.54
CA PRO A 404 20.75 19.90 5.74
C PRO A 404 22.04 20.49 6.34
N GLY A 405 22.96 20.94 5.48
CA GLY A 405 24.15 21.67 5.89
C GLY A 405 25.40 21.35 5.07
N GLY A 406 25.74 22.25 4.14
CA GLY A 406 27.08 22.30 3.55
C GLY A 406 28.15 22.76 4.55
N PRO A 407 29.44 22.70 4.18
CA PRO A 407 30.58 22.78 5.10
C PRO A 407 30.87 24.23 5.53
N ALA A 408 30.12 24.75 6.50
CA ALA A 408 30.42 26.02 7.18
C ALA A 408 29.67 26.14 8.53
N ALA A 409 29.87 25.19 9.44
CA ALA A 409 29.39 25.33 10.83
C ALA A 409 30.41 24.74 11.82
N GLN A 410 31.61 25.31 11.85
CA GLN A 410 32.39 25.28 13.09
C GLN A 410 31.73 26.22 14.09
N GLY A 411 31.34 25.68 15.24
CA GLY A 411 31.02 26.45 16.44
C GLY A 411 29.53 26.60 16.75
N LYS A 412 28.93 25.55 17.31
CA LYS A 412 28.05 25.56 18.50
C LYS A 412 27.44 24.17 18.65
N THR A 413 27.79 23.48 19.72
CA THR A 413 27.10 22.29 20.22
C THR A 413 25.67 22.65 20.63
N PRO A 414 24.63 22.03 20.07
CA PRO A 414 23.34 21.93 20.72
C PRO A 414 23.33 20.61 21.51
N ASP A 415 23.21 20.73 22.82
CA ASP A 415 22.91 19.62 23.72
C ASP A 415 21.57 18.97 23.33
N VAL A 416 21.58 17.63 23.29
CA VAL A 416 20.43 16.71 23.32
C VAL A 416 19.49 16.76 22.10
N VAL A 417 19.68 15.79 21.19
CA VAL A 417 18.70 14.96 20.44
C VAL A 417 19.33 14.56 19.09
N GLY A 418 19.65 13.28 18.91
CA GLY A 418 20.16 12.73 17.65
C GLY A 418 21.40 11.82 17.75
N THR A 419 21.93 11.58 18.94
CA THR A 419 22.99 10.58 19.15
C THR A 419 22.39 9.18 19.32
N PRO A 420 22.85 8.14 18.60
CA PRO A 420 22.56 6.75 18.97
C PRO A 420 23.10 6.48 20.39
N PRO A 421 22.53 5.51 21.14
CA PRO A 421 23.03 5.18 22.47
C PRO A 421 24.52 4.87 22.40
N SER A 422 25.31 5.52 23.26
CA SER A 422 26.76 5.36 23.33
C SER A 422 27.10 3.93 23.76
N LEU A 423 27.53 3.11 22.80
CA LEU A 423 28.16 1.82 23.06
C LEU A 423 29.62 2.05 23.44
N VAL A 424 29.90 2.17 24.74
CA VAL A 424 31.26 2.08 25.27
C VAL A 424 31.54 0.63 25.59
N GLY A 425 32.43 -0.02 24.84
CA GLY A 425 32.94 -1.35 25.16
C GLY A 425 31.97 -2.52 24.99
N GLY A 426 30.99 -2.43 24.07
CA GLY A 426 30.12 -3.57 23.73
C GLY A 426 29.01 -3.89 24.75
N LEU A 427 28.74 -2.99 25.70
CA LEU A 427 27.59 -3.08 26.61
C LEU A 427 26.74 -1.80 26.51
N PRO A 428 25.40 -1.90 26.44
CA PRO A 428 24.53 -0.73 26.48
C PRO A 428 24.61 -0.06 27.86
N VAL A 429 24.84 1.25 27.87
CA VAL A 429 24.76 2.08 29.09
C VAL A 429 23.27 2.26 29.43
N GLY A 430 22.75 1.38 30.29
CA GLY A 430 21.40 1.46 30.83
C GLY A 430 20.64 0.14 30.67
N GLY A 431 20.19 -0.42 31.79
CA GLY A 431 19.42 -1.67 31.79
C GLY A 431 18.08 -1.53 31.07
N GLY A 432 17.86 -2.35 30.04
CA GLY A 432 16.52 -2.70 29.56
C GLY A 432 16.02 -2.06 28.25
N VAL A 433 16.81 -1.26 27.52
CA VAL A 433 16.38 -0.71 26.22
C VAL A 433 17.12 -1.43 25.09
N SER A 434 16.42 -2.26 24.32
CA SER A 434 16.93 -2.80 23.06
C SER A 434 17.27 -1.64 22.11
N PRO A 435 18.36 -1.70 21.34
CA PRO A 435 18.70 -0.64 20.39
C PRO A 435 17.54 -0.46 19.41
N GLN A 436 17.09 0.79 19.23
CA GLN A 436 16.04 1.11 18.26
C GLN A 436 16.56 0.76 16.85
N PRO A 437 15.84 -0.06 16.06
CA PRO A 437 16.26 -0.39 14.70
C PRO A 437 16.43 0.89 13.86
N ALA A 438 17.46 0.94 13.03
CA ALA A 438 17.79 2.11 12.26
C ALA A 438 18.56 1.78 10.97
N LEU A 439 18.59 2.76 10.07
CA LEU A 439 19.39 2.77 8.86
C LEU A 439 20.41 3.92 8.96
N MET A 440 21.67 3.60 8.74
CA MET A 440 22.79 4.53 8.76
C MET A 440 23.55 4.47 7.45
N TYR A 441 23.58 5.57 6.70
CA TYR A 441 24.36 5.66 5.47
C TYR A 441 24.95 7.05 5.30
N ARG A 442 26.24 7.13 4.94
CA ARG A 442 26.99 8.40 4.77
C ARG A 442 26.87 9.38 5.96
N GLY A 443 26.88 8.84 7.18
CA GLY A 443 26.78 9.64 8.42
C GLY A 443 25.37 10.09 8.79
N VAL A 444 24.35 9.73 7.99
CA VAL A 444 22.93 10.03 8.28
C VAL A 444 22.29 8.83 8.98
N TRP A 445 21.86 9.01 10.24
CA TRP A 445 21.12 8.02 11.02
C TRP A 445 19.62 8.28 10.93
N ILE A 446 18.85 7.28 10.50
CA ILE A 446 17.38 7.37 10.39
C ILE A 446 16.76 6.17 11.12
N PRO A 447 15.89 6.37 12.12
CA PRO A 447 15.26 5.28 12.83
C PRO A 447 14.26 4.54 11.93
N LEU A 448 14.24 3.22 12.04
CA LEU A 448 13.20 2.35 11.48
C LEU A 448 12.08 2.22 12.52
N ILE A 449 10.90 2.69 12.12
CA ILE A 449 9.72 2.64 12.98
C ILE A 449 9.07 1.27 12.80
N MET A 450 9.36 0.35 13.74
CA MET A 450 8.80 -1.01 13.76
C MET A 450 7.41 -1.07 14.38
N VAL A 451 7.07 -0.11 15.27
CA VAL A 451 5.78 -0.03 15.97
C VAL A 451 5.41 1.45 16.15
N ILE A 452 4.26 1.87 15.63
CA ILE A 452 3.67 3.17 15.96
C ILE A 452 2.55 2.93 16.99
N PRO A 453 2.57 3.52 18.19
CA PRO A 453 1.51 3.34 19.18
C PRO A 453 0.15 3.79 18.62
N GLN A 454 -0.82 2.88 18.57
CA GLN A 454 -2.16 3.11 18.00
C GLN A 454 -3.08 3.97 18.89
N GLY A 455 -3.85 4.85 18.24
CA GLY A 455 -5.19 5.26 18.67
C GLY A 455 -6.26 4.29 18.12
N GLN A 456 -7.26 3.95 18.93
CA GLN A 456 -8.36 2.99 18.67
C GLN A 456 -9.19 3.41 17.44
N THR A 457 -9.58 2.58 16.46
CA THR A 457 -10.59 1.48 16.39
C THR A 457 -10.26 0.40 15.32
N ARG A 458 -10.86 -0.80 15.39
CA ARG A 458 -10.50 -2.00 14.59
C ARG A 458 -11.10 -2.01 13.16
N PRO A 459 -10.45 -2.61 12.14
CA PRO A 459 -11.13 -3.03 10.90
C PRO A 459 -11.64 -4.49 10.98
N THR A 460 -12.83 -4.68 10.42
CA THR A 460 -13.59 -5.93 10.35
C THR A 460 -13.27 -6.65 9.05
N PHE A 461 -12.14 -7.36 8.97
CA PHE A 461 -11.91 -8.36 7.92
C PHE A 461 -11.04 -9.49 8.47
N SER A 462 -11.62 -10.68 8.60
CA SER A 462 -10.97 -11.87 9.15
C SER A 462 -10.21 -12.62 8.06
N PRO A 463 -8.87 -12.73 8.09
CA PRO A 463 -8.15 -13.61 7.19
C PRO A 463 -8.28 -15.07 7.68
N LYS A 464 -8.64 -15.99 6.79
CA LYS A 464 -8.70 -17.44 7.05
C LYS A 464 -7.30 -18.10 6.98
N TYR A 465 -6.31 -17.56 7.67
CA TYR A 465 -4.95 -18.14 7.70
C TYR A 465 -4.46 -18.26 9.15
N THR A 466 -4.14 -19.48 9.58
CA THR A 466 -3.62 -19.77 10.93
C THR A 466 -2.13 -20.06 10.86
N GLY A 467 -1.30 -19.31 11.60
CA GLY A 467 0.14 -19.53 11.75
C GLY A 467 0.89 -18.27 12.18
N VAL A 468 2.18 -18.39 12.54
CA VAL A 468 3.03 -17.29 13.07
C VAL A 468 3.19 -16.12 12.07
N ALA A 469 2.96 -16.35 10.77
CA ALA A 469 2.90 -15.31 9.74
C ALA A 469 1.57 -14.51 9.73
N ALA A 470 0.49 -15.08 10.27
CA ALA A 470 -0.81 -14.41 10.37
C ALA A 470 -0.83 -13.31 11.45
N ASP A 471 0.02 -13.44 12.48
CA ASP A 471 0.19 -12.42 13.51
C ASP A 471 0.89 -11.17 12.93
N TYR A 472 1.89 -11.34 12.05
CA TYR A 472 2.51 -10.23 11.30
C TYR A 472 1.52 -9.57 10.31
N PHE A 473 0.67 -10.37 9.65
CA PHE A 473 -0.27 -9.88 8.63
C PHE A 473 -1.48 -9.13 9.23
N THR A 474 -2.03 -9.63 10.35
CA THR A 474 -3.08 -8.94 11.12
C THR A 474 -2.53 -7.70 11.82
N PHE A 475 -1.25 -7.74 12.22
CA PHE A 475 -0.53 -6.58 12.75
C PHE A 475 -0.40 -5.50 11.66
N LEU A 476 0.17 -5.78 10.48
CA LEU A 476 0.40 -4.80 9.40
C LEU A 476 -0.87 -4.19 8.79
N LEU A 477 -1.95 -4.95 8.61
CA LEU A 477 -3.24 -4.40 8.15
C LEU A 477 -3.89 -3.45 9.17
N SER A 478 -3.47 -3.50 10.44
CA SER A 478 -3.90 -2.53 11.46
C SER A 478 -3.07 -1.23 11.49
N HIS A 479 -2.01 -1.12 10.65
CA HIS A 479 -1.14 0.07 10.55
C HIS A 479 -1.71 1.15 9.60
N ASP A 480 -2.94 0.98 9.12
CA ASP A 480 -3.64 1.80 8.12
C ASP A 480 -3.97 3.25 8.55
N LYS A 481 -3.43 3.70 9.69
CA LYS A 481 -4.16 4.60 10.60
C LYS A 481 -3.53 5.95 10.91
N TYR A 482 -2.29 6.20 10.49
CA TYR A 482 -1.59 7.39 11.00
C TYR A 482 -1.93 8.68 10.23
N SER A 483 -2.15 8.61 8.91
CA SER A 483 -2.27 9.83 8.09
C SER A 483 -3.59 9.96 7.37
N LEU A 484 -4.10 8.90 6.74
CA LEU A 484 -5.26 8.97 5.83
C LEU A 484 -6.60 9.20 6.56
N GLU A 485 -6.72 8.87 7.85
CA GLU A 485 -7.96 9.07 8.64
C GLU A 485 -8.03 10.41 9.39
N MET A 486 -6.96 11.23 9.39
CA MET A 486 -6.96 12.55 10.06
C MET A 486 -7.68 13.64 9.23
N LEU A 487 -8.92 13.35 8.82
CA LEU A 487 -9.77 14.19 7.97
C LEU A 487 -10.15 15.54 8.60
N ASP A 488 -10.05 15.66 9.92
CA ASP A 488 -10.46 16.84 10.71
C ASP A 488 -9.34 17.88 10.87
N LYS A 489 -8.08 17.53 10.56
CA LYS A 489 -6.95 18.47 10.71
C LYS A 489 -6.78 19.34 9.47
N VAL A 490 -6.69 20.65 9.67
CA VAL A 490 -6.49 21.65 8.61
C VAL A 490 -5.01 21.72 8.18
N GLU A 491 -4.08 21.39 9.07
CA GLU A 491 -2.64 21.38 8.83
C GLU A 491 -2.06 19.96 8.88
N PRO A 492 -0.97 19.69 8.11
CA PRO A 492 -0.32 18.38 8.11
C PRO A 492 0.26 18.06 9.49
N PRO A 493 0.09 16.83 10.01
CA PRO A 493 0.71 16.42 11.26
C PRO A 493 2.25 16.41 11.14
N ALA A 494 2.94 16.64 12.25
CA ALA A 494 4.38 16.42 12.32
C ALA A 494 4.66 14.92 12.09
N ILE A 495 5.33 14.61 10.98
CA ILE A 495 5.65 13.23 10.62
C ILE A 495 6.86 12.80 11.43
N PRO A 496 6.81 11.66 12.15
CA PRO A 496 7.95 11.14 12.87
C PRO A 496 9.15 10.94 11.94
N ASP A 497 10.34 11.30 12.40
CA ASP A 497 11.58 11.05 11.67
C ASP A 497 11.71 9.56 11.35
N GLY A 498 12.02 9.24 10.09
CA GLY A 498 12.13 7.86 9.61
C GLY A 498 10.83 7.17 9.20
N TYR A 499 9.65 7.79 9.39
CA TYR A 499 8.37 7.22 8.94
C TYR A 499 8.34 6.93 7.43
N GLY A 500 8.69 7.92 6.61
CA GLY A 500 8.73 7.75 5.15
C GLY A 500 9.71 6.68 4.70
N LEU A 501 10.88 6.58 5.33
CA LEU A 501 11.87 5.54 5.02
C LEU A 501 11.38 4.15 5.43
N SER A 502 10.70 4.05 6.56
CA SER A 502 10.09 2.80 7.03
C SER A 502 9.01 2.31 6.06
N LEU A 503 8.12 3.21 5.59
CA LEU A 503 7.13 2.88 4.56
C LEU A 503 7.78 2.41 3.27
N ALA A 504 8.86 3.05 2.83
CA ALA A 504 9.58 2.66 1.62
C ALA A 504 10.23 1.29 1.77
N PHE A 505 10.80 1.01 2.94
CA PHE A 505 11.34 -0.31 3.30
C PHE A 505 10.25 -1.39 3.20
N TYR A 506 9.10 -1.21 3.83
CA TYR A 506 8.00 -2.17 3.78
C TYR A 506 7.42 -2.33 2.37
N PHE A 507 7.31 -1.24 1.60
CA PHE A 507 6.90 -1.29 0.20
C PHE A 507 7.78 -2.24 -0.63
N LEU A 508 9.10 -2.18 -0.45
CA LEU A 508 10.01 -3.05 -1.20
C LEU A 508 9.83 -4.52 -0.78
N MET A 509 9.72 -4.80 0.52
CA MET A 509 9.50 -6.16 1.04
C MET A 509 8.18 -6.76 0.54
N GLU A 510 7.09 -5.99 0.59
CA GLU A 510 5.79 -6.42 0.08
C GLU A 510 5.78 -6.59 -1.44
N THR A 511 6.50 -5.73 -2.17
CA THR A 511 6.66 -5.89 -3.63
C THR A 511 7.37 -7.21 -3.96
N VAL A 512 8.43 -7.56 -3.22
CA VAL A 512 9.13 -8.85 -3.37
C VAL A 512 8.16 -10.01 -3.13
N ARG A 513 7.40 -9.95 -2.03
CA ARG A 513 6.42 -10.98 -1.67
C ARG A 513 5.31 -11.11 -2.72
N SER A 514 4.77 -10.00 -3.22
CA SER A 514 3.72 -10.02 -4.25
C SER A 514 4.24 -10.56 -5.57
N VAL A 515 5.45 -10.19 -6.00
CA VAL A 515 6.10 -10.77 -7.19
C VAL A 515 6.34 -12.26 -7.00
N GLN A 516 6.78 -12.69 -5.80
CA GLN A 516 6.93 -14.12 -5.48
C GLN A 516 5.60 -14.87 -5.65
N LEU A 517 4.51 -14.38 -5.06
CA LEU A 517 3.19 -15.01 -5.18
C LEU A 517 2.69 -15.11 -6.63
N LEU A 518 2.98 -14.10 -7.46
CA LEU A 518 2.61 -14.10 -8.88
C LEU A 518 3.41 -15.10 -9.71
N VAL A 519 4.72 -15.22 -9.43
CA VAL A 519 5.61 -16.11 -10.18
C VAL A 519 5.40 -17.57 -9.77
N GLU A 520 5.29 -17.83 -8.46
CA GLU A 520 5.10 -19.18 -7.91
C GLU A 520 3.65 -19.68 -8.03
N GLY A 521 2.69 -18.77 -8.23
CA GLY A 521 1.27 -19.04 -8.20
C GLY A 521 0.76 -19.24 -6.78
N VAL A 522 -0.51 -18.91 -6.52
CA VAL A 522 -1.15 -19.19 -5.22
C VAL A 522 -1.29 -20.70 -5.06
N SER A 523 -0.29 -21.34 -4.46
CA SER A 523 -0.39 -22.73 -4.01
C SER A 523 -1.26 -22.78 -2.75
N VAL A 524 -2.59 -22.68 -2.93
CA VAL A 524 -3.52 -23.17 -1.90
C VAL A 524 -3.21 -24.65 -1.70
N SER A 525 -2.86 -25.01 -0.48
CA SER A 525 -2.23 -26.27 -0.11
C SER A 525 -3.10 -27.53 -0.33
N ALA A 526 -2.41 -28.63 -0.64
CA ALA A 526 -2.72 -30.04 -0.35
C ALA A 526 -3.80 -30.81 -1.16
N SER A 527 -3.32 -31.70 -2.04
CA SER A 527 -3.71 -33.13 -2.03
C SER A 527 -2.61 -34.00 -2.65
N GLN A 528 -2.15 -34.98 -1.88
CA GLN A 528 -1.38 -36.13 -2.36
C GLN A 528 -2.19 -36.95 -3.38
N MET A 529 -1.48 -37.74 -4.20
CA MET A 529 -1.93 -38.63 -5.30
C MET A 529 -2.36 -37.85 -6.55
N ASP A 530 -1.80 -38.00 -7.75
CA ASP A 530 -1.16 -39.17 -8.39
C ASP A 530 -0.04 -38.71 -9.34
N GLY A 531 1.00 -39.53 -9.47
CA GLY A 531 2.02 -39.36 -10.49
C GLY A 531 1.49 -39.75 -11.86
N VAL A 532 1.40 -38.78 -12.78
CA VAL A 532 1.52 -39.05 -14.22
C VAL A 532 2.30 -37.90 -14.86
N ASN A 533 3.45 -38.25 -15.44
CA ASN A 533 4.28 -37.41 -16.29
C ASN A 533 3.42 -36.59 -17.28
N LYS A 534 3.36 -35.27 -17.10
CA LYS A 534 3.11 -34.34 -18.20
C LYS A 534 4.47 -33.89 -18.71
N GLN A 535 4.89 -34.48 -19.83
CA GLN A 535 5.95 -33.93 -20.66
C GLN A 535 5.59 -32.46 -20.99
N GLU A 536 6.51 -31.56 -20.66
CA GLU A 536 6.48 -30.16 -21.02
C GLU A 536 6.49 -30.02 -22.55
N ASN A 537 5.32 -29.86 -23.15
CA ASN A 537 5.23 -29.28 -24.49
C ASN A 537 5.46 -27.77 -24.35
N VAL A 538 6.63 -27.36 -24.83
CA VAL A 538 7.04 -25.96 -25.04
C VAL A 538 6.19 -25.39 -26.17
N GLN A 539 5.08 -24.73 -25.82
CA GLN A 539 4.31 -23.87 -26.71
C GLN A 539 3.78 -22.70 -25.88
N ASP A 540 4.28 -21.50 -26.20
CA ASP A 540 3.90 -20.16 -25.71
C ASP A 540 2.84 -20.15 -24.61
N ASP A 541 3.28 -20.18 -23.35
CA ASP A 541 2.41 -19.91 -22.22
C ASP A 541 2.40 -18.39 -21.98
N PRO A 542 1.30 -17.67 -22.28
CA PRO A 542 1.22 -16.22 -22.04
C PRO A 542 1.46 -15.86 -20.57
N GLU A 543 1.27 -16.80 -19.63
CA GLU A 543 1.61 -16.56 -18.23
C GLU A 543 3.11 -16.51 -17.96
N ARG A 544 3.93 -17.18 -18.78
CA ARG A 544 5.39 -17.12 -18.64
C ARG A 544 5.96 -15.78 -19.09
N GLU A 545 5.45 -15.24 -20.20
CA GLU A 545 5.87 -13.91 -20.70
C GLU A 545 5.57 -12.82 -19.67
N VAL A 546 4.40 -12.87 -19.02
CA VAL A 546 4.04 -11.95 -17.92
C VAL A 546 5.00 -12.08 -16.74
N LYS A 547 5.37 -13.31 -16.35
CA LYS A 547 6.31 -13.56 -15.24
C LYS A 547 7.71 -13.03 -15.55
N GLU A 548 8.19 -13.23 -16.77
CA GLU A 548 9.49 -12.71 -17.21
C GLU A 548 9.48 -11.17 -17.25
N GLU A 549 8.40 -10.56 -17.74
CA GLU A 549 8.28 -9.09 -17.78
C GLU A 549 8.15 -8.46 -16.39
N LEU A 550 7.43 -9.10 -15.45
CA LEU A 550 7.36 -8.67 -14.04
C LEU A 550 8.75 -8.56 -13.41
N ILE A 551 9.62 -9.55 -13.68
CA ILE A 551 11.01 -9.52 -13.22
C ILE A 551 11.80 -8.45 -13.96
N ASN A 552 11.75 -8.41 -15.30
CA ASN A 552 12.46 -7.42 -16.12
C ASN A 552 12.17 -5.97 -15.72
N SER A 553 10.92 -5.68 -15.39
CA SER A 553 10.49 -4.35 -14.99
C SER A 553 10.88 -3.96 -13.57
N SER A 554 11.08 -4.92 -12.64
CA SER A 554 11.38 -4.60 -11.23
C SER A 554 12.83 -4.81 -10.78
N TRP A 555 13.59 -5.71 -11.41
CA TRP A 555 14.85 -6.20 -10.84
C TRP A 555 15.92 -5.12 -10.64
N CYS A 556 16.07 -4.17 -11.58
CA CYS A 556 17.07 -3.10 -11.47
C CYS A 556 16.81 -2.18 -10.27
N GLY A 557 15.58 -1.68 -10.15
CA GLY A 557 15.18 -0.78 -9.06
C GLY A 557 15.24 -1.48 -7.71
N MET A 558 14.81 -2.74 -7.69
CA MET A 558 14.84 -3.55 -6.48
C MET A 558 16.28 -3.85 -6.03
N LEU A 559 17.16 -4.26 -6.95
CA LEU A 559 18.57 -4.52 -6.66
C LEU A 559 19.26 -3.28 -6.11
N ALA A 560 19.07 -2.11 -6.74
CA ALA A 560 19.68 -0.87 -6.31
C ALA A 560 19.21 -0.44 -4.91
N ALA A 561 17.90 -0.57 -4.64
CA ALA A 561 17.33 -0.19 -3.36
C ALA A 561 17.69 -1.17 -2.23
N LEU A 562 17.56 -2.49 -2.46
CA LEU A 562 17.92 -3.51 -1.46
C LEU A 562 19.42 -3.50 -1.16
N SER A 563 20.28 -3.34 -2.16
CA SER A 563 21.74 -3.28 -1.92
C SER A 563 22.10 -2.10 -1.02
N LEU A 564 21.51 -0.93 -1.27
CA LEU A 564 21.66 0.25 -0.41
C LEU A 564 21.13 -0.01 1.01
N LEU A 565 19.98 -0.69 1.14
CA LEU A 565 19.41 -1.02 2.45
C LEU A 565 20.26 -2.03 3.23
N VAL A 566 20.88 -3.02 2.59
CA VAL A 566 21.85 -3.92 3.25
C VAL A 566 23.04 -3.12 3.75
N ASP A 567 23.58 -2.22 2.93
CA ASP A 567 24.71 -1.38 3.33
C ASP A 567 24.34 -0.44 4.49
N ALA A 568 23.13 0.12 4.47
CA ALA A 568 22.63 1.04 5.49
C ALA A 568 22.13 0.38 6.78
N SER A 569 21.74 -0.90 6.73
CA SER A 569 21.21 -1.61 7.91
C SER A 569 22.21 -1.71 9.06
N THR A 570 21.76 -1.29 10.25
CA THR A 570 22.48 -1.47 11.52
C THR A 570 21.87 -2.55 12.41
N ASP A 571 20.63 -2.92 12.14
CA ASP A 571 19.86 -3.90 12.91
C ASP A 571 19.84 -5.28 12.23
N GLU A 572 20.06 -6.34 13.00
CA GLU A 572 20.15 -7.71 12.50
C GLU A 572 18.84 -8.17 11.83
N SER A 573 17.67 -7.80 12.37
CA SER A 573 16.37 -8.21 11.83
C SER A 573 16.07 -7.52 10.50
N ALA A 574 16.40 -6.22 10.40
CA ALA A 574 16.27 -5.47 9.15
C ALA A 574 17.21 -6.02 8.07
N THR A 575 18.47 -6.30 8.41
CA THR A 575 19.43 -6.94 7.49
C THR A 575 18.90 -8.31 7.03
N GLU A 576 18.35 -9.13 7.92
CA GLU A 576 17.81 -10.44 7.58
C GLU A 576 16.65 -10.35 6.59
N ALA A 577 15.71 -9.41 6.80
CA ALA A 577 14.58 -9.19 5.91
C ALA A 577 15.02 -8.79 4.49
N VAL A 578 16.00 -7.89 4.38
CA VAL A 578 16.56 -7.47 3.09
C VAL A 578 17.30 -8.62 2.41
N LEU A 579 18.10 -9.40 3.15
CA LEU A 579 18.81 -10.57 2.61
C LEU A 579 17.83 -11.64 2.12
N LYS A 580 16.77 -11.94 2.87
CA LYS A 580 15.69 -12.84 2.42
C LYS A 580 15.07 -12.35 1.10
N SER A 581 14.80 -11.06 0.98
CA SER A 581 14.26 -10.48 -0.25
C SER A 581 15.21 -10.61 -1.45
N LEU A 582 16.52 -10.40 -1.26
CA LEU A 582 17.54 -10.64 -2.28
C LEU A 582 17.58 -12.13 -2.70
N GLN A 583 17.48 -13.05 -1.73
CA GLN A 583 17.46 -14.49 -2.01
C GLN A 583 16.22 -14.93 -2.79
N ILE A 584 15.04 -14.41 -2.42
CA ILE A 584 13.77 -14.69 -3.12
C ILE A 584 13.89 -14.24 -4.57
N PHE A 585 14.31 -12.99 -4.83
CA PHE A 585 14.48 -12.50 -6.20
C PHE A 585 15.52 -13.31 -6.99
N ALA A 586 16.66 -13.68 -6.40
CA ALA A 586 17.64 -14.55 -7.06
C ALA A 586 17.04 -15.91 -7.43
N SER A 587 16.22 -16.48 -6.55
CA SER A 587 15.52 -17.75 -6.76
C SER A 587 14.50 -17.67 -7.90
N LEU A 588 13.65 -16.63 -7.91
CA LEU A 588 12.66 -16.40 -8.95
C LEU A 588 13.32 -16.25 -10.33
N CYS A 589 14.39 -15.44 -10.41
CA CYS A 589 15.17 -15.26 -11.64
C CYS A 589 15.77 -16.56 -12.15
N GLY A 590 16.34 -17.39 -11.26
CA GLY A 590 16.92 -18.68 -11.64
C GLY A 590 15.87 -19.69 -12.12
N ARG A 591 14.67 -19.70 -11.51
CA ARG A 591 13.55 -20.55 -11.96
C ARG A 591 13.03 -20.16 -13.35
N LEU A 592 13.02 -18.87 -13.67
CA LEU A 592 12.65 -18.35 -14.99
C LEU A 592 13.81 -18.42 -16.02
N LYS A 593 14.97 -18.96 -15.64
CA LYS A 593 16.20 -19.03 -16.47
C LYS A 593 16.72 -17.66 -16.91
N MET A 594 16.47 -16.60 -16.12
CA MET A 594 16.98 -15.25 -16.36
C MET A 594 18.33 -15.07 -15.66
N THR A 595 19.42 -15.34 -16.40
CA THR A 595 20.79 -15.38 -15.84
C THR A 595 21.30 -14.01 -15.38
N THR A 596 21.09 -12.96 -16.18
CA THR A 596 21.55 -11.59 -15.87
C THR A 596 21.03 -11.07 -14.51
N PRO A 597 19.71 -11.02 -14.25
CA PRO A 597 19.21 -10.52 -12.97
C PRO A 597 19.56 -11.48 -11.82
N ARG A 598 19.52 -12.81 -12.04
CA ARG A 598 19.94 -13.81 -11.03
C ARG A 598 21.36 -13.53 -10.55
N ASP A 599 22.31 -13.44 -11.48
CA ASP A 599 23.73 -13.26 -11.18
C ASP A 599 23.98 -11.90 -10.51
N ALA A 600 23.20 -10.86 -10.86
CA ALA A 600 23.29 -9.55 -10.22
C ALA A 600 22.87 -9.58 -8.74
N PHE A 601 21.76 -10.27 -8.40
CA PHE A 601 21.33 -10.45 -7.00
C PHE A 601 22.32 -11.31 -6.20
N ILE A 602 22.82 -12.39 -6.79
CA ILE A 602 23.87 -13.23 -6.15
C ILE A 602 25.13 -12.38 -5.91
N THR A 603 25.53 -11.57 -6.90
CA THR A 603 26.67 -10.67 -6.79
C THR A 603 26.48 -9.67 -5.65
N ALA A 604 25.28 -9.12 -5.45
CA ALA A 604 25.01 -8.23 -4.33
C ALA A 604 25.21 -8.93 -2.98
N ILE A 605 24.67 -10.14 -2.79
CA ILE A 605 24.85 -10.93 -1.56
C ILE A 605 26.35 -11.24 -1.33
N CYS A 606 27.07 -11.64 -2.38
CA CYS A 606 28.50 -11.91 -2.31
C CYS A 606 29.30 -10.65 -1.93
N LYS A 607 28.96 -9.49 -2.51
CA LYS A 607 29.59 -8.21 -2.22
C LYS A 607 29.39 -7.76 -0.78
N SER A 608 28.18 -7.93 -0.24
CA SER A 608 27.87 -7.59 1.16
C SER A 608 28.45 -8.59 2.17
N SER A 609 28.82 -9.80 1.73
CA SER A 609 29.48 -10.80 2.58
C SER A 609 30.93 -10.45 2.87
N LEU A 610 31.58 -9.64 2.04
CA LEU A 610 32.97 -9.22 2.21
C LEU A 610 33.07 -7.72 2.55
N PRO A 611 34.12 -7.26 3.25
CA PRO A 611 34.31 -5.83 3.53
C PRO A 611 34.50 -5.01 2.24
N PRO A 612 33.94 -3.80 2.09
CA PRO A 612 33.89 -3.07 0.82
C PRO A 612 35.23 -2.91 0.09
N HIS A 613 36.29 -2.57 0.82
CA HIS A 613 37.64 -2.42 0.25
C HIS A 613 38.22 -3.74 -0.25
N TYR A 614 37.89 -4.85 0.41
CA TYR A 614 38.32 -6.19 0.02
C TYR A 614 37.50 -6.73 -1.16
N THR A 615 36.20 -6.46 -1.17
CA THR A 615 35.26 -6.88 -2.21
C THR A 615 35.63 -6.34 -3.59
N LEU A 616 35.98 -5.05 -3.69
CA LEU A 616 36.39 -4.41 -4.97
C LEU A 616 37.62 -5.07 -5.57
N THR A 617 38.48 -5.64 -4.74
CA THR A 617 39.71 -6.31 -5.15
C THR A 617 39.48 -7.74 -5.62
N VAL A 618 38.51 -8.44 -5.03
CA VAL A 618 38.30 -9.88 -5.27
C VAL A 618 37.27 -10.14 -6.37
N LEU A 619 36.17 -9.39 -6.40
CA LEU A 619 35.00 -9.71 -7.24
C LEU A 619 34.87 -8.85 -8.52
N ASN A 620 35.72 -7.83 -8.72
CA ASN A 620 35.55 -6.85 -9.81
C ASN A 620 36.32 -7.22 -11.10
N THR A 621 36.95 -8.40 -11.16
CA THR A 621 37.77 -8.86 -12.30
C THR A 621 37.00 -9.70 -13.33
N SER A 622 35.73 -10.03 -13.10
CA SER A 622 35.00 -11.01 -13.93
C SER A 622 33.68 -10.54 -14.54
N GLN A 623 33.49 -9.25 -14.84
CA GLN A 623 32.39 -8.79 -15.70
C GLN A 623 32.75 -7.63 -16.64
N SER A 624 32.99 -7.96 -17.90
CA SER A 624 32.80 -7.07 -19.04
C SER A 624 31.30 -6.85 -19.28
N SER A 625 30.69 -5.94 -18.50
CA SER A 625 29.32 -5.47 -18.70
C SER A 625 29.36 -3.99 -19.07
N GLN A 626 29.64 -3.72 -20.35
CA GLN A 626 29.30 -2.44 -20.95
C GLN A 626 27.78 -2.32 -21.02
N SER A 627 27.20 -1.45 -20.19
CA SER A 627 26.07 -0.56 -20.52
C SER A 627 25.31 -0.19 -19.24
N LEU A 628 25.53 1.05 -18.78
CA LEU A 628 24.58 1.97 -18.12
C LEU A 628 25.38 3.03 -17.34
N GLN A 629 26.17 3.83 -18.06
CA GLN A 629 26.66 5.14 -17.60
C GLN A 629 27.22 5.92 -18.81
N LYS A 630 26.33 6.61 -19.53
CA LYS A 630 26.72 7.76 -20.36
C LYS A 630 26.38 9.02 -19.57
N GLY A 631 27.41 9.67 -19.01
CA GLY A 631 27.27 10.93 -18.29
C GLY A 631 28.52 11.34 -17.52
N HIS A 632 29.49 11.91 -18.24
CA HIS A 632 30.64 12.71 -17.79
C HIS A 632 31.70 12.10 -16.84
N THR A 633 32.88 11.93 -17.42
CA THR A 633 34.18 11.72 -16.78
C THR A 633 34.61 12.91 -15.93
N ARG A 634 35.00 12.66 -14.66
CA ARG A 634 36.12 13.34 -13.98
C ARG A 634 36.54 12.55 -12.72
N SER A 635 37.78 12.04 -12.77
CA SER A 635 38.72 11.81 -11.67
C SER A 635 38.14 11.84 -10.23
N SER A 636 37.87 10.68 -9.64
CA SER A 636 37.41 10.53 -8.25
C SER A 636 38.07 9.33 -7.55
N SER A 637 39.39 9.17 -7.73
CA SER A 637 40.19 8.19 -6.98
C SER A 637 40.65 8.70 -5.60
N GLN A 638 40.46 9.99 -5.29
CA GLN A 638 40.90 10.58 -4.01
C GLN A 638 39.78 10.85 -2.99
N ASP A 639 38.51 10.97 -3.40
CA ASP A 639 37.42 11.35 -2.47
C ASP A 639 36.81 10.17 -1.69
N LEU A 640 37.10 8.92 -2.07
CA LEU A 640 36.59 7.72 -1.36
C LEU A 640 37.47 7.29 -0.18
N GLN A 641 38.65 7.89 -0.01
CA GLN A 641 39.62 7.50 1.04
C GLN A 641 39.28 8.05 2.43
N THR A 642 38.45 9.08 2.53
CA THR A 642 38.22 9.78 3.82
C THR A 642 36.91 9.41 4.52
N TYR A 643 35.89 8.95 3.78
CA TYR A 643 34.54 8.75 4.33
C TYR A 643 34.12 7.29 4.58
N GLY A 644 34.91 6.30 4.13
CA GLY A 644 34.65 4.87 4.39
C GLY A 644 34.99 4.42 5.82
N ASN A 645 35.83 5.17 6.54
CA ASN A 645 36.30 4.80 7.88
C ASN A 645 35.22 4.97 8.97
N GLU A 646 34.33 5.98 8.88
CA GLU A 646 33.39 6.30 9.97
C GLU A 646 32.26 5.26 10.15
N ALA A 647 31.83 4.57 9.09
CA ALA A 647 30.81 3.51 9.18
C ALA A 647 31.39 2.20 9.75
N MET A 648 32.68 1.97 9.51
CA MET A 648 33.41 0.81 10.02
C MET A 648 33.80 1.00 11.50
N GLU A 649 34.02 2.24 11.96
CA GLU A 649 34.30 2.58 13.37
C GLU A 649 33.17 2.24 14.35
N ARG A 650 31.92 2.06 13.87
CA ARG A 650 30.75 1.78 14.73
C ARG A 650 30.12 0.40 14.55
N SER A 651 30.49 -0.35 13.51
CA SER A 651 30.02 -1.73 13.32
C SER A 651 30.89 -2.69 14.13
N GLN A 652 30.27 -3.58 14.91
CA GLN A 652 31.02 -4.54 15.73
C GLN A 652 31.87 -5.44 14.82
N VAL A 653 33.18 -5.29 14.94
CA VAL A 653 34.17 -6.17 14.29
C VAL A 653 34.17 -7.49 15.05
N VAL A 654 33.87 -8.57 14.34
CA VAL A 654 33.69 -9.90 14.94
C VAL A 654 34.82 -10.87 14.62
N ALA A 655 35.54 -10.63 13.53
CA ALA A 655 36.74 -11.37 13.15
C ALA A 655 37.72 -10.47 12.39
N VAL A 656 39.01 -10.69 12.60
CA VAL A 656 40.10 -10.07 11.86
C VAL A 656 40.93 -11.22 11.31
N GLY A 657 41.21 -11.23 10.01
CA GLY A 657 42.01 -12.27 9.37
C GLY A 657 42.95 -11.69 8.33
N THR A 658 43.75 -12.55 7.72
CA THR A 658 44.65 -12.17 6.62
C THR A 658 43.91 -12.26 5.28
N PRO A 659 44.18 -11.36 4.33
CA PRO A 659 43.61 -11.49 2.99
C PRO A 659 44.15 -12.75 2.31
N LEU A 660 43.26 -13.52 1.66
CA LEU A 660 43.70 -14.59 0.77
C LEU A 660 44.49 -13.99 -0.41
N PRO A 661 45.69 -14.49 -0.72
CA PRO A 661 46.42 -14.05 -1.90
C PRO A 661 45.66 -14.40 -3.19
N THR A 662 45.55 -13.47 -4.14
CA THR A 662 44.93 -13.71 -5.46
C THR A 662 45.87 -13.30 -6.60
N ALA A 663 45.71 -13.94 -7.76
CA ALA A 663 46.51 -13.66 -8.95
C ALA A 663 46.23 -12.26 -9.53
N SER A 664 45.04 -11.72 -9.26
CA SER A 664 44.58 -10.38 -9.68
C SER A 664 45.26 -9.21 -8.97
N LEU A 665 46.16 -9.45 -8.01
CA LEU A 665 46.75 -8.43 -7.14
C LEU A 665 48.28 -8.26 -7.31
N PRO A 666 48.79 -7.03 -7.53
CA PRO A 666 50.22 -6.75 -7.53
C PRO A 666 50.86 -6.95 -6.14
N ILE A 667 52.16 -7.26 -6.13
CA ILE A 667 52.96 -7.78 -5.00
C ILE A 667 53.08 -6.82 -3.77
N GLY A 668 52.47 -5.63 -3.79
CA GLY A 668 52.51 -4.65 -2.69
C GLY A 668 51.17 -4.29 -2.04
N ALA A 669 50.04 -4.82 -2.53
CA ALA A 669 48.70 -4.46 -2.04
C ALA A 669 48.22 -5.28 -0.82
N HIS A 670 49.08 -6.14 -0.25
CA HIS A 670 48.74 -7.13 0.78
C HIS A 670 48.91 -6.64 2.23
N SER A 671 48.98 -5.34 2.48
CA SER A 671 49.53 -4.80 3.75
C SER A 671 48.48 -4.34 4.77
N GLY A 672 47.35 -5.03 4.90
CA GLY A 672 46.36 -4.72 5.93
C GLY A 672 45.52 -5.92 6.39
N PRO A 673 45.21 -6.03 7.70
CA PRO A 673 44.28 -7.05 8.20
C PRO A 673 42.87 -6.82 7.65
N VAL A 674 42.17 -7.89 7.30
CA VAL A 674 40.76 -7.85 6.83
C VAL A 674 39.84 -8.04 8.02
N MET A 675 38.95 -7.08 8.25
CA MET A 675 38.06 -7.07 9.41
C MET A 675 36.62 -7.38 8.97
N LEU A 676 36.07 -8.48 9.46
CA LEU A 676 34.68 -8.87 9.26
C LEU A 676 33.79 -8.32 10.37
N THR A 677 32.61 -7.87 9.98
CA THR A 677 31.55 -7.41 10.89
C THR A 677 30.51 -8.51 11.12
N ALA A 678 29.67 -8.37 12.16
CA ALA A 678 28.53 -9.28 12.39
C ALA A 678 27.62 -9.38 11.14
N LYS A 679 27.40 -8.25 10.46
CA LYS A 679 26.65 -8.18 9.20
C LYS A 679 27.26 -9.02 8.08
N ASN A 680 28.59 -9.02 7.94
CA ASN A 680 29.27 -9.86 6.94
C ASN A 680 29.03 -11.35 7.21
N LEU A 681 29.02 -11.77 8.47
CA LEU A 681 28.73 -13.15 8.85
C LEU A 681 27.26 -13.54 8.60
N GLN A 682 26.33 -12.61 8.83
CA GLN A 682 24.92 -12.80 8.49
C GLN A 682 24.71 -12.92 6.98
N CYS A 683 25.39 -12.10 6.17
CA CYS A 683 25.41 -12.22 4.71
C CYS A 683 26.00 -13.56 4.26
N MET A 684 27.07 -14.05 4.91
CA MET A 684 27.62 -15.39 4.66
C MET A 684 26.60 -16.50 4.92
N ARG A 685 25.84 -16.42 6.03
CA ARG A 685 24.77 -17.39 6.32
C ARG A 685 23.69 -17.36 5.25
N ALA A 686 23.29 -16.16 4.81
CA ALA A 686 22.35 -15.99 3.72
C ALA A 686 22.90 -16.58 2.40
N LEU A 687 24.17 -16.36 2.09
CA LEU A 687 24.82 -16.93 0.89
C LEU A 687 24.83 -18.46 0.93
N LEU A 688 25.17 -19.06 2.09
CA LEU A 688 25.12 -20.51 2.28
C LEU A 688 23.71 -21.08 2.14
N SER A 689 22.71 -20.40 2.73
CA SER A 689 21.31 -20.79 2.61
C SER A 689 20.82 -20.72 1.16
N LEU A 690 21.22 -19.68 0.41
CA LEU A 690 20.91 -19.55 -1.01
C LEU A 690 21.49 -20.71 -1.81
N ALA A 691 22.78 -21.00 -1.61
CA ALA A 691 23.46 -22.08 -2.31
C ALA A 691 22.88 -23.46 -1.98
N HIS A 692 22.44 -23.67 -0.74
CA HIS A 692 21.85 -24.93 -0.30
C HIS A 692 20.43 -25.14 -0.86
N CYS A 693 19.56 -24.14 -0.74
CA CYS A 693 18.17 -24.25 -1.19
C CYS A 693 18.02 -24.14 -2.72
N HIS A 694 18.92 -23.40 -3.38
CA HIS A 694 18.79 -23.02 -4.80
C HIS A 694 20.01 -23.41 -5.63
N GLY A 695 20.83 -24.35 -5.17
CA GLY A 695 22.02 -24.83 -5.89
C GLY A 695 21.74 -25.35 -7.31
N GLY A 696 20.51 -25.85 -7.55
CA GLY A 696 20.08 -26.35 -8.86
C GLY A 696 19.87 -25.27 -9.94
N ILE A 697 19.82 -23.99 -9.56
CA ILE A 697 19.54 -22.86 -10.47
C ILE A 697 20.66 -21.81 -10.53
N LEU A 698 21.83 -22.09 -9.93
CA LEU A 698 22.97 -21.17 -9.89
C LEU A 698 23.79 -21.13 -11.19
N ASP A 699 23.84 -22.23 -11.96
CA ASP A 699 24.68 -22.38 -13.15
C ASP A 699 26.11 -21.83 -12.95
N THR A 700 26.57 -20.94 -13.82
CA THR A 700 27.89 -20.28 -13.76
C THR A 700 28.11 -19.43 -12.50
N ALA A 701 27.05 -19.04 -11.79
CA ALA A 701 27.16 -18.28 -10.54
C ALA A 701 27.78 -19.10 -9.40
N TRP A 702 27.86 -20.43 -9.52
CA TRP A 702 28.58 -21.29 -8.57
C TRP A 702 30.01 -20.81 -8.34
N HIS A 703 30.71 -20.40 -9.40
CA HIS A 703 32.08 -19.89 -9.27
C HIS A 703 32.14 -18.65 -8.38
N LEU A 704 31.24 -17.68 -8.58
CA LEU A 704 31.16 -16.46 -7.76
C LEU A 704 30.87 -16.75 -6.28
N VAL A 705 29.92 -17.65 -6.02
CA VAL A 705 29.55 -18.09 -4.67
C VAL A 705 30.73 -18.78 -4.00
N LEU A 706 31.37 -19.75 -4.68
CA LEU A 706 32.47 -20.53 -4.14
C LEU A 706 33.73 -19.68 -3.90
N THR A 707 34.04 -18.74 -4.80
CA THR A 707 35.13 -17.77 -4.58
C THR A 707 34.85 -16.96 -3.31
N THR A 708 33.64 -16.43 -3.14
CA THR A 708 33.29 -15.66 -1.94
C THR A 708 33.41 -16.51 -0.67
N LEU A 709 32.93 -17.76 -0.70
CA LEU A 709 33.06 -18.69 0.43
C LEU A 709 34.52 -19.06 0.72
N GLN A 710 35.36 -19.27 -0.28
CA GLN A 710 36.79 -19.52 -0.11
C GLN A 710 37.47 -18.38 0.65
N HIS A 711 37.20 -17.13 0.25
CA HIS A 711 37.73 -15.96 0.91
C HIS A 711 37.24 -15.83 2.36
N LEU A 712 35.96 -16.08 2.63
CA LEU A 712 35.38 -16.05 3.98
C LEU A 712 35.97 -17.12 4.90
N VAL A 713 36.05 -18.36 4.42
CA VAL A 713 36.62 -19.51 5.13
C VAL A 713 38.09 -19.23 5.47
N TRP A 714 38.84 -18.63 4.55
CA TRP A 714 40.23 -18.23 4.77
C TRP A 714 40.36 -17.18 5.87
N ILE A 715 39.59 -16.09 5.79
CA ILE A 715 39.61 -15.00 6.78
C ILE A 715 39.24 -15.52 8.18
N LEU A 716 38.31 -16.49 8.25
CA LEU A 716 37.89 -17.15 9.49
C LEU A 716 38.89 -18.21 9.99
N GLY A 717 39.97 -18.51 9.24
CA GLY A 717 41.01 -19.46 9.65
C GLY A 717 40.58 -20.94 9.61
N LEU A 718 39.53 -21.27 8.85
CA LEU A 718 39.05 -22.64 8.69
C LEU A 718 40.00 -23.40 7.74
N LYS A 719 40.60 -24.49 8.23
CA LYS A 719 41.50 -25.34 7.43
C LYS A 719 40.86 -26.71 7.14
N PRO A 720 41.12 -27.30 5.95
CA PRO A 720 40.61 -28.63 5.64
C PRO A 720 41.30 -29.72 6.47
N SER A 721 40.49 -30.67 6.92
CA SER A 721 40.92 -31.93 7.53
C SER A 721 41.08 -33.01 6.47
N SER A 722 41.71 -34.14 6.83
CA SER A 722 41.93 -35.28 5.92
C SER A 722 40.63 -35.88 5.33
N GLY A 723 39.46 -35.55 5.89
CA GLY A 723 38.15 -35.96 5.36
C GLY A 723 37.47 -34.95 4.43
N GLY A 724 38.10 -33.81 4.14
CA GLY A 724 37.51 -32.71 3.35
C GLY A 724 36.72 -31.68 4.18
N SER A 725 36.32 -32.06 5.40
CA SER A 725 35.63 -31.16 6.34
C SER A 725 36.54 -30.05 6.83
N LEU A 726 35.99 -28.84 6.97
CA LEU A 726 36.71 -27.65 7.41
C LEU A 726 36.61 -27.51 8.93
N VAL A 727 37.74 -27.52 9.63
CA VAL A 727 37.76 -27.45 11.09
C VAL A 727 38.47 -26.18 11.53
N ALA A 728 37.90 -25.50 12.54
CA ALA A 728 38.57 -24.42 13.23
C ALA A 728 39.69 -25.03 14.09
N LYS A 729 40.95 -24.76 13.77
CA LYS A 729 42.05 -25.16 14.65
C LYS A 729 42.04 -24.28 15.91
N GLN A 730 41.67 -24.83 17.06
CA GLN A 730 42.12 -24.29 18.35
C GLN A 730 43.61 -24.59 18.48
N GLN A 731 44.48 -23.66 18.07
CA GLN A 731 45.90 -23.77 18.37
C GLN A 731 46.32 -22.64 19.30
N VAL A 732 46.83 -23.04 20.47
CA VAL A 732 47.42 -22.22 21.53
C VAL A 732 48.80 -21.65 21.13
N ASN A 733 49.08 -21.47 19.83
CA ASN A 733 50.39 -20.99 19.35
C ASN A 733 50.30 -19.59 18.71
N GLU A 734 51.21 -18.72 19.14
CA GLU A 734 51.35 -17.27 18.90
C GLU A 734 51.51 -16.81 17.43
N ALA A 735 51.23 -17.66 16.43
CA ALA A 735 51.47 -17.35 15.00
C ALA A 735 50.19 -17.25 14.15
N SER A 736 49.00 -17.23 14.76
CA SER A 736 47.75 -16.93 14.08
C SER A 736 47.50 -15.43 14.10
N ASN A 737 47.68 -14.75 12.96
CA ASN A 737 47.35 -13.32 12.81
C ASN A 737 45.83 -13.03 12.81
N ALA A 738 44.98 -14.04 13.03
CA ALA A 738 43.54 -13.89 13.06
C ALA A 738 43.00 -13.72 14.50
N VAL A 739 42.23 -12.65 14.74
CA VAL A 739 41.59 -12.34 16.02
C VAL A 739 40.08 -12.49 15.86
N ILE A 740 39.47 -13.45 16.56
CA ILE A 740 38.04 -13.79 16.43
C ILE A 740 37.35 -13.60 17.79
N THR A 741 36.17 -13.00 17.80
CA THR A 741 35.36 -12.81 19.02
C THR A 741 34.81 -14.13 19.56
N THR A 742 34.58 -14.22 20.87
CA THR A 742 34.04 -15.42 21.54
C THR A 742 32.69 -15.86 20.98
N ALA A 743 31.83 -14.90 20.60
CA ALA A 743 30.54 -15.19 19.97
C ALA A 743 30.70 -15.91 18.62
N VAL A 744 31.61 -15.43 17.77
CA VAL A 744 31.90 -16.11 16.50
C VAL A 744 32.56 -17.46 16.71
N MET A 745 33.43 -17.62 17.72
CA MET A 745 34.00 -18.93 18.05
C MET A 745 32.93 -19.99 18.40
N ALA A 746 31.83 -19.59 19.04
CA ALA A 746 30.70 -20.48 19.32
C ALA A 746 29.89 -20.83 18.04
N ASP A 747 29.82 -19.91 17.08
CA ASP A 747 29.11 -20.09 15.81
C ASP A 747 29.92 -20.85 14.74
N MET A 748 31.24 -20.96 14.89
CA MET A 748 32.14 -21.59 13.92
C MET A 748 31.80 -23.07 13.62
N PRO A 749 31.52 -23.93 14.62
CA PRO A 749 31.06 -25.30 14.36
C PRO A 749 29.77 -25.34 13.54
N VAL A 750 28.84 -24.40 13.78
CA VAL A 750 27.57 -24.32 13.05
C VAL A 750 27.81 -23.92 11.60
N LEU A 751 28.65 -22.91 11.35
CA LEU A 751 29.01 -22.47 9.99
C LEU A 751 29.73 -23.56 9.20
N SER A 752 30.69 -24.25 9.84
CA SER A 752 31.36 -25.41 9.23
C SER A 752 30.36 -26.54 8.90
N ALA A 753 29.45 -26.85 9.82
CA ALA A 753 28.43 -27.88 9.59
C ALA A 753 27.43 -27.49 8.48
N VAL A 754 27.04 -26.21 8.36
CA VAL A 754 26.21 -25.73 7.24
C VAL A 754 26.97 -25.85 5.92
N LEU A 755 28.26 -25.49 5.91
CA LEU A 755 29.11 -25.56 4.72
C LEU A 755 29.36 -27.00 4.27
N SER A 756 29.59 -27.95 5.17
CA SER A 756 29.66 -29.37 4.80
C SER A 756 28.31 -29.89 4.32
N ARG A 757 27.19 -29.51 4.97
CA ARG A 757 25.84 -29.85 4.49
C ARG A 757 25.52 -29.33 3.08
N LEU A 758 26.08 -28.18 2.68
CA LEU A 758 25.96 -27.68 1.31
C LEU A 758 26.51 -28.68 0.30
N PHE A 759 27.73 -29.18 0.51
CA PHE A 759 28.34 -30.16 -0.41
C PHE A 759 27.73 -31.56 -0.25
N GLU A 760 27.25 -31.95 0.94
CA GLU A 760 26.45 -33.17 1.10
C GLU A 760 25.11 -33.10 0.35
N SER A 761 24.50 -31.92 0.26
CA SER A 761 23.26 -31.72 -0.49
C SER A 761 23.45 -31.80 -2.01
N SER A 762 24.70 -31.80 -2.50
CA SER A 762 24.99 -31.96 -3.94
C SER A 762 24.40 -33.25 -4.53
N ARG A 763 24.14 -34.27 -3.71
CA ARG A 763 23.45 -35.50 -4.12
C ARG A 763 22.05 -35.29 -4.70
N TYR A 764 21.39 -34.19 -4.32
CA TYR A 764 20.05 -33.84 -4.78
C TYR A 764 20.07 -32.91 -6.00
N LEU A 765 21.25 -32.49 -6.47
CA LEU A 765 21.40 -31.70 -7.69
C LEU A 765 21.21 -32.57 -8.92
N ASN A 766 20.58 -32.01 -9.96
CA ASN A 766 20.52 -32.65 -11.28
C ASN A 766 21.91 -32.70 -11.93
N ASP A 767 22.04 -33.47 -13.02
CA ASP A 767 23.31 -33.67 -13.74
C ASP A 767 23.97 -32.38 -14.20
N VAL A 768 23.17 -31.44 -14.72
CA VAL A 768 23.66 -30.15 -15.24
C VAL A 768 24.18 -29.26 -14.11
N ALA A 769 23.43 -29.10 -13.02
CA ALA A 769 23.87 -28.26 -11.91
C ALA A 769 25.07 -28.88 -11.17
N LEU A 770 25.13 -30.22 -11.05
CA LEU A 770 26.30 -30.89 -10.49
C LEU A 770 27.54 -30.64 -11.36
N HIS A 771 27.41 -30.66 -12.69
CA HIS A 771 28.52 -30.35 -13.59
C HIS A 771 29.01 -28.90 -13.40
N HIS A 772 28.10 -27.92 -13.32
CA HIS A 772 28.47 -26.53 -13.03
C HIS A 772 29.17 -26.35 -11.67
N LEU A 773 28.75 -27.09 -10.64
CA LEU A 773 29.40 -27.09 -9.33
C LEU A 773 30.84 -27.63 -9.43
N ILE A 774 31.03 -28.76 -10.12
CA ILE A 774 32.36 -29.39 -10.28
C ILE A 774 33.27 -28.49 -11.12
N ASP A 775 32.79 -27.96 -12.23
CA ASP A 775 33.54 -27.05 -13.11
C ASP A 775 34.01 -25.79 -12.34
N ALA A 776 33.11 -25.19 -11.57
CA ALA A 776 33.44 -24.04 -10.72
C ALA A 776 34.51 -24.36 -9.66
N LEU A 777 34.47 -25.55 -9.06
CA LEU A 777 35.48 -26.02 -8.11
C LEU A 777 36.83 -26.31 -8.78
N CYS A 778 36.84 -26.95 -9.96
CA CYS A 778 38.06 -27.17 -10.73
C CYS A 778 38.72 -25.84 -11.10
N LYS A 779 37.94 -24.89 -11.64
CA LYS A 779 38.43 -23.55 -11.97
C LYS A 779 39.05 -22.83 -10.76
N LEU A 780 38.38 -22.86 -9.61
CA LEU A 780 38.88 -22.25 -8.37
C LEU A 780 40.17 -22.94 -7.87
N SER A 781 40.28 -24.25 -8.08
CA SER A 781 41.49 -25.01 -7.78
C SER A 781 42.65 -24.63 -8.71
N SER A 782 42.41 -24.43 -10.01
CA SER A 782 43.44 -23.98 -10.95
C SER A 782 43.97 -22.59 -10.60
N GLU A 783 43.07 -21.65 -10.29
CA GLU A 783 43.43 -20.30 -9.83
C GLU A 783 44.26 -20.34 -8.53
N SER A 784 43.93 -21.25 -7.62
CA SER A 784 44.68 -21.44 -6.37
C SER A 784 46.05 -22.09 -6.62
N MET A 785 46.19 -22.89 -7.68
CA MET A 785 47.46 -23.53 -8.05
C MET A 785 48.42 -22.55 -8.75
N GLU A 786 47.91 -21.66 -9.60
CA GLU A 786 48.69 -20.57 -10.20
C GLU A 786 49.43 -19.73 -9.14
N LEU A 787 48.81 -19.55 -7.98
CA LEU A 787 49.40 -18.88 -6.83
C LEU A 787 50.51 -19.66 -6.15
N ALA A 788 50.40 -20.99 -6.09
CA ALA A 788 51.44 -21.86 -5.55
C ALA A 788 52.74 -21.73 -6.36
N TYR A 789 52.65 -21.65 -7.69
CA TYR A 789 53.82 -21.39 -8.56
C TYR A 789 54.49 -20.05 -8.29
N SER A 790 53.72 -19.07 -7.79
CA SER A 790 54.23 -17.76 -7.39
C SER A 790 54.83 -17.73 -5.97
N ASN A 791 55.12 -18.90 -5.38
CA ASN A 791 55.59 -19.08 -3.99
C ASN A 791 54.67 -18.44 -2.93
N ARG A 792 53.35 -18.38 -3.19
CA ARG A 792 52.35 -17.91 -2.22
C ARG A 792 51.59 -19.11 -1.64
N GLU A 793 51.13 -19.02 -0.39
CA GLU A 793 50.33 -20.09 0.23
C GLU A 793 48.99 -20.24 -0.53
N PRO A 794 48.74 -21.40 -1.17
CA PRO A 794 47.52 -21.62 -1.94
C PRO A 794 46.35 -22.02 -1.03
N SER A 795 45.14 -21.65 -1.44
CA SER A 795 43.93 -22.13 -0.78
C SER A 795 43.67 -23.60 -1.11
N LEU A 796 43.52 -24.43 -0.07
CA LEU A 796 43.14 -25.85 -0.20
C LEU A 796 41.62 -26.06 -0.23
N PHE A 797 40.83 -24.99 -0.20
CA PHE A 797 39.35 -25.05 -0.13
C PHE A 797 38.74 -25.85 -1.27
N ALA A 798 39.10 -25.51 -2.52
CA ALA A 798 38.52 -26.11 -3.71
C ALA A 798 38.76 -27.63 -3.76
N VAL A 799 39.99 -28.08 -3.48
CA VAL A 799 40.36 -29.51 -3.46
C VAL A 799 39.63 -30.27 -2.36
N ALA A 800 39.54 -29.68 -1.15
CA ALA A 800 38.82 -30.30 -0.04
C ALA A 800 37.33 -30.49 -0.35
N LYS A 801 36.72 -29.52 -1.04
CA LYS A 801 35.30 -29.57 -1.42
C LYS A 801 35.03 -30.41 -2.67
N LEU A 802 35.98 -30.55 -3.58
CA LEU A 802 35.95 -31.57 -4.63
C LEU A 802 35.91 -32.98 -4.04
N LEU A 803 36.70 -33.25 -2.99
CA LEU A 803 36.69 -34.54 -2.29
C LEU A 803 35.32 -34.81 -1.63
N GLU A 804 34.76 -33.86 -0.89
CA GLU A 804 33.43 -34.03 -0.28
C GLU A 804 32.35 -34.27 -1.34
N THR A 805 32.33 -33.45 -2.41
CA THR A 805 31.35 -33.56 -3.50
C THR A 805 31.49 -34.91 -4.23
N GLY A 806 32.72 -35.35 -4.50
CA GLY A 806 33.00 -36.62 -5.17
C GLY A 806 32.57 -37.83 -4.34
N ARG A 807 32.77 -37.81 -3.01
CA ARG A 807 32.36 -38.89 -2.10
C ARG A 807 30.85 -39.09 -2.05
N VAL A 808 30.11 -38.00 -2.14
CA VAL A 808 28.65 -37.99 -2.00
C VAL A 808 27.93 -38.39 -3.30
N ASN A 809 28.58 -38.21 -4.45
CA ASN A 809 28.02 -38.49 -5.78
C ASN A 809 28.68 -39.71 -6.47
N LEU A 810 29.28 -40.64 -5.71
CA LEU A 810 29.96 -41.83 -6.27
C LEU A 810 29.04 -42.71 -7.13
N ASP A 811 27.75 -42.70 -6.87
CA ASP A 811 26.71 -43.37 -7.68
C ASP A 811 26.60 -42.79 -9.09
N ARG A 812 27.06 -41.54 -9.30
CA ARG A 812 27.05 -40.80 -10.57
C ARG A 812 28.46 -40.53 -11.09
N VAL A 813 29.36 -41.49 -10.84
CA VAL A 813 30.80 -41.38 -11.15
C VAL A 813 31.07 -40.98 -12.61
N GLU A 814 30.25 -41.40 -13.57
CA GLU A 814 30.47 -41.11 -14.99
C GLU A 814 30.45 -39.60 -15.32
N ILE A 815 29.69 -38.81 -14.56
CA ILE A 815 29.54 -37.36 -14.77
C ILE A 815 30.73 -36.60 -14.17
N LEU A 816 31.20 -37.04 -13.00
CA LEU A 816 32.24 -36.37 -12.24
C LEU A 816 33.65 -36.86 -12.59
N TRP A 817 33.80 -38.10 -13.04
CA TRP A 817 35.11 -38.73 -13.22
C TRP A 817 35.93 -38.03 -14.31
N ARG A 818 35.34 -37.73 -15.47
CA ARG A 818 36.09 -37.10 -16.57
C ARG A 818 36.60 -35.69 -16.20
N PRO A 819 35.77 -34.75 -15.70
CA PRO A 819 36.26 -33.43 -15.31
C PRO A 819 37.27 -33.49 -14.16
N VAL A 820 37.00 -34.30 -13.13
CA VAL A 820 37.87 -34.38 -11.95
C VAL A 820 39.21 -35.05 -12.29
N THR A 821 39.23 -36.12 -13.07
CA THR A 821 40.50 -36.76 -13.47
C THR A 821 41.31 -35.90 -14.42
N SER A 822 40.67 -35.21 -15.38
CA SER A 822 41.37 -34.24 -16.24
C SER A 822 42.04 -33.16 -15.40
N HIS A 823 41.30 -32.58 -14.46
CA HIS A 823 41.81 -31.56 -13.54
C HIS A 823 42.94 -32.09 -12.64
N LEU A 824 42.77 -33.27 -12.04
CA LEU A 824 43.81 -33.88 -11.21
C LEU A 824 45.07 -34.22 -12.02
N LEU A 825 44.93 -34.65 -13.28
CA LEU A 825 46.07 -34.89 -14.17
C LEU A 825 46.78 -33.58 -14.50
N GLU A 826 46.04 -32.51 -14.83
CA GLU A 826 46.62 -31.18 -15.04
C GLU A 826 47.42 -30.72 -13.81
N VAL A 827 46.84 -30.85 -12.61
CA VAL A 827 47.47 -30.47 -11.34
C VAL A 827 48.62 -31.41 -10.92
N SER A 828 48.63 -32.68 -11.36
CA SER A 828 49.69 -33.65 -11.00
C SER A 828 50.87 -33.69 -11.97
N VAL A 829 50.66 -33.26 -13.22
CA VAL A 829 51.69 -33.22 -14.29
C VAL A 829 52.46 -31.89 -14.26
N THR A 830 51.93 -30.89 -13.58
CA THR A 830 52.54 -29.57 -13.35
C THR A 830 52.98 -29.41 -11.89
#